data_AF-A0A1I1DT64-F1
#
_entry.id   AF-A0A1I1DT64-F1
#
_cell.length_a   1.000
_cell.length_b   1.000
_cell.length_c   1.000
_cell.angle_alpha   90.00
_cell.angle_beta   90.00
_cell.angle_gamma   90.00
#
_symmetry.space_group_name_H-M   'P 1'
#
loop_
_entity.id
_entity.type
_entity.pdbx_description
1 polymer ?
#
loop_
_entity_poly.entity_id
_entity_poly.type
_entity_poly.pdbx_seq_one_letter_code
_entity_poly.pdbx_strand_id
1 'polypeptide(L)'
;MPNAKTPELVHRVGDPHAFERLLRELTGIPGTLSRDVASAVETVIATLGPAVDIERGRISAEFFGRLNQKMVANKQSIAALYAECAGSAITFNYPTKRRLEWAINTGRIDELEQHLEERGVSGHLLHRLRAAVAPVSHAETRRLLLAETTNPTKLRKQPDRDVANDVFNAAAGPLAWSIWPTAEIAGVFADPPMPFSEDYMSDLRAFNPALFERRRSLVVRQVRPEPREAYEAQRAGLTQWIADEFDAIDNYGFLAILINVEDGLEAEAWELASDLPLFAERFSEVPLKQLFFRAKDVERETVSHVTKINEDKAQFALLNEGFTYRDTFVLHDEADHIRRLLLVLQKNRRDETKVPCPGCRSDNIGGNSYPSFGVKSWECANPLCADRSIYNRGKRYDFRSLLKQEAIETDGNQISLESVRRWQRDVLPFISDEEILDTLLAHYSMRGDVVVLLDVKESPSEPRGRDLRSGEEPESASGNPLFWDSAFFCRYLPVKPPSPSGPMTQLSVSDSGWGVVEGDAVEVLADIPDGAFDRAVTSPPYYNAREYAQWPNLYAYMHDMYRIANEVFRTLKPGGLYVYNIFDYFDNERVVTFSDMGKKRLLLSGLMVDAFRRMGFRYMGSAVWDKGEIQGKRGFNAGNFSPFYQSPFNCWEHVIVVQKPAQTPEDVKQRGGLPCLNQPLRIHPVVKMVRGQNTLGHTAPYPLELVTALLDGLAPGSLVLDPFGGSGTTARGAMSAGHEAVLIERDPTYAELSRRLISEHQAELALESTILTLL
;
A
#
# COMPACT_ATOMS: atom_id res chain seq x y z
N MET A 1 -47.14 30.24 31.97
CA MET A 1 -45.92 30.92 31.51
C MET A 1 -44.77 30.45 32.38
N PRO A 2 -43.77 29.71 31.85
CA PRO A 2 -42.58 29.41 32.62
C PRO A 2 -41.74 30.68 32.76
N ASN A 3 -41.27 30.98 33.98
CA ASN A 3 -40.32 32.06 34.25
C ASN A 3 -39.08 31.89 33.35
N ALA A 4 -38.92 32.75 32.35
CA ALA A 4 -37.66 32.89 31.63
C ALA A 4 -36.62 33.41 32.64
N LYS A 5 -35.75 32.51 33.13
CA LYS A 5 -34.60 32.88 33.95
C LYS A 5 -33.78 33.90 33.15
N THR A 6 -33.45 35.03 33.78
CA THR A 6 -32.52 36.01 33.21
C THR A 6 -31.21 35.31 32.86
N PRO A 7 -30.64 35.49 31.65
CA PRO A 7 -29.43 34.79 31.25
C PRO A 7 -28.27 35.16 32.19
N GLU A 8 -27.55 34.16 32.69
CA GLU A 8 -26.31 34.39 33.42
C GLU A 8 -25.23 34.87 32.43
N LEU A 9 -24.58 35.99 32.72
CA LEU A 9 -23.61 36.62 31.81
C LEU A 9 -22.17 36.45 32.32
N VAL A 10 -21.25 36.18 31.40
CA VAL A 10 -19.82 36.41 31.60
C VAL A 10 -19.55 37.88 31.26
N HIS A 11 -19.40 38.70 32.31
CA HIS A 11 -19.33 40.15 32.16
C HIS A 11 -18.15 40.65 31.32
N ARG A 12 -16.95 40.07 31.48
CA ARG A 12 -15.78 40.47 30.70
C ARG A 12 -14.65 39.44 30.68
N VAL A 13 -14.14 39.15 29.49
CA VAL A 13 -12.85 38.48 29.24
C VAL A 13 -11.96 39.46 28.47
N GLY A 14 -11.12 40.21 29.19
CA GLY A 14 -10.33 41.31 28.62
C GLY A 14 -8.81 41.18 28.77
N ASP A 15 -8.34 40.12 29.41
CA ASP A 15 -6.92 39.79 29.52
C ASP A 15 -6.74 38.25 29.67
N PRO A 16 -5.51 37.72 29.49
CA PRO A 16 -5.25 36.29 29.65
C PRO A 16 -5.58 35.74 31.05
N HIS A 17 -5.54 36.56 32.10
CA HIS A 17 -5.83 36.11 33.46
C HIS A 17 -7.33 35.92 33.70
N ALA A 18 -8.18 36.80 33.15
CA ALA A 18 -9.62 36.63 33.11
C ALA A 18 -10.02 35.38 32.31
N PHE A 19 -9.37 35.14 31.18
CA PHE A 19 -9.55 33.92 30.38
C PHE A 19 -9.18 32.65 31.17
N GLU A 20 -8.02 32.65 31.83
CA GLU A 20 -7.55 31.53 32.65
C GLU A 20 -8.52 31.21 33.80
N ARG A 21 -9.06 32.23 34.48
CA ARG A 21 -10.05 32.04 35.55
C ARG A 21 -11.31 31.34 35.03
N LEU A 22 -11.85 31.79 33.89
CA LEU A 22 -13.02 31.15 33.28
C LEU A 22 -12.72 29.71 32.86
N LEU A 23 -11.53 29.45 32.32
CA LEU A 23 -11.11 28.10 31.94
C LEU A 23 -11.01 27.17 33.17
N ARG A 24 -10.43 27.64 34.28
CA ARG A 24 -10.40 26.88 35.55
C ARG A 24 -11.80 26.59 36.07
N GLU A 25 -12.70 27.57 35.99
CA GLU A 25 -14.07 27.41 36.44
C GLU A 25 -14.80 26.31 35.66
N LEU A 26 -14.75 26.36 34.32
CA LEU A 26 -15.43 25.41 33.44
C LEU A 26 -14.81 24.01 33.49
N THR A 27 -13.47 23.91 33.51
CA THR A 27 -12.77 22.61 33.53
C THR A 27 -12.71 21.98 34.91
N GLY A 28 -12.57 22.78 35.97
CA GLY A 28 -12.23 22.31 37.32
C GLY A 28 -10.78 21.87 37.49
N ILE A 29 -9.91 22.11 36.51
CA ILE A 29 -8.50 21.76 36.58
C ILE A 29 -7.73 22.96 37.17
N PRO A 30 -6.93 22.77 38.24
CA PRO A 30 -6.11 23.83 38.82
C PRO A 30 -4.82 24.08 38.01
N GLY A 31 -4.94 24.25 36.68
CA GLY A 31 -3.82 24.45 35.75
C GLY A 31 -3.45 25.92 35.55
N THR A 32 -2.39 26.17 34.78
CA THR A 32 -1.94 27.51 34.35
C THR A 32 -1.74 27.54 32.84
N LEU A 33 -2.05 28.68 32.21
CA LEU A 33 -1.78 28.84 30.78
C LEU A 33 -0.26 28.80 30.55
N SER A 34 0.16 28.01 29.57
CA SER A 34 1.53 28.06 29.08
C SER A 34 1.79 29.43 28.45
N ARG A 35 3.07 29.80 28.32
CA ARG A 35 3.46 31.08 27.69
C ARG A 35 2.87 31.23 26.29
N ASP A 36 2.93 30.18 25.48
CA ASP A 36 2.42 30.19 24.11
C ASP A 36 0.90 30.36 24.05
N VAL A 37 0.16 29.71 24.96
CA VAL A 37 -1.31 29.83 25.02
C VAL A 37 -1.69 31.22 25.52
N ALA A 38 -1.05 31.73 26.57
CA ALA A 38 -1.32 33.07 27.10
C ALA A 38 -1.05 34.16 26.06
N SER A 39 0.07 34.06 25.33
CA SER A 39 0.42 34.98 24.25
C SER A 39 -0.57 34.92 23.09
N ALA A 40 -1.06 33.73 22.72
CA ALA A 40 -2.09 33.60 21.70
C ALA A 40 -3.44 34.19 22.15
N VAL A 41 -3.82 34.04 23.43
CA VAL A 41 -5.03 34.69 23.99
C VAL A 41 -4.88 36.20 23.96
N GLU A 42 -3.73 36.72 24.36
CA GLU A 42 -3.42 38.16 24.30
C GLU A 42 -3.54 38.69 22.88
N THR A 43 -3.03 37.95 21.88
CA THR A 43 -3.12 38.31 20.46
C THR A 43 -4.58 38.38 19.98
N VAL A 44 -5.43 37.44 20.40
CA VAL A 44 -6.88 37.45 20.07
C VAL A 44 -7.55 38.66 20.69
N ILE A 45 -7.30 38.94 21.97
CA ILE A 45 -7.89 40.09 22.67
C ILE A 45 -7.41 41.41 22.06
N ALA A 46 -6.14 41.51 21.68
CA ALA A 46 -5.58 42.69 21.06
C ALA A 46 -6.20 42.95 19.67
N THR A 47 -6.49 41.89 18.92
CA THR A 47 -7.04 41.97 17.55
C THR A 47 -8.56 42.17 17.52
N LEU A 48 -9.30 41.39 18.31
CA LEU A 48 -10.78 41.37 18.30
C LEU A 48 -11.41 42.20 19.42
N GLY A 49 -10.60 42.66 20.37
CA GLY A 49 -11.08 43.35 21.56
C GLY A 49 -11.53 42.40 22.69
N PRO A 50 -11.79 42.97 23.89
CA PRO A 50 -12.30 42.22 25.02
C PRO A 50 -13.72 41.74 24.75
N ALA A 51 -14.02 40.51 25.14
CA ALA A 51 -15.37 39.98 25.02
C ALA A 51 -16.20 40.37 26.25
N VAL A 52 -17.38 40.97 26.06
CA VAL A 52 -18.21 41.56 27.13
C VAL A 52 -19.65 41.05 27.06
N ASP A 53 -20.29 40.92 28.23
CA ASP A 53 -21.70 40.56 28.40
C ASP A 53 -22.17 39.36 27.55
N ILE A 54 -21.35 38.29 27.54
CA ILE A 54 -21.64 37.08 26.78
C ILE A 54 -22.49 36.13 27.61
N GLU A 55 -23.52 35.56 27.01
CA GLU A 55 -24.35 34.55 27.67
C GLU A 55 -23.53 33.30 28.07
N ARG A 56 -23.51 33.02 29.38
CA ARG A 56 -22.77 31.90 29.96
C ARG A 56 -23.28 30.54 29.48
N GLY A 57 -24.59 30.43 29.25
CA GLY A 57 -25.22 29.25 28.67
C GLY A 57 -24.67 28.92 27.28
N ARG A 58 -24.54 29.93 26.42
CA ARG A 58 -23.97 29.80 25.07
C ARG A 58 -22.51 29.35 25.11
N ILE A 59 -21.66 30.03 25.89
CA ILE A 59 -20.24 29.66 26.05
C ILE A 59 -20.12 28.22 26.53
N SER A 60 -20.90 27.84 27.56
CA SER A 60 -20.83 26.49 28.13
C SER A 60 -21.20 25.43 27.10
N ALA A 61 -22.32 25.61 26.38
CA ALA A 61 -22.76 24.66 25.36
C ALA A 61 -21.71 24.47 24.25
N GLU A 62 -21.15 25.56 23.73
CA GLU A 62 -20.11 25.49 22.69
C GLU A 62 -18.80 24.89 23.23
N PHE A 63 -18.37 25.29 24.43
CA PHE A 63 -17.13 24.82 25.05
C PHE A 63 -17.15 23.32 25.31
N PHE A 64 -18.21 22.83 25.97
CA PHE A 64 -18.36 21.41 26.24
C PHE A 64 -18.61 20.60 24.96
N GLY A 65 -19.29 21.16 23.95
CA GLY A 65 -19.41 20.55 22.62
C GLY A 65 -18.05 20.32 21.96
N ARG A 66 -17.17 21.33 21.99
CA ARG A 66 -15.79 21.21 21.46
C ARG A 66 -14.96 20.20 22.24
N LEU A 67 -15.10 20.16 23.56
CA LEU A 67 -14.43 19.15 24.39
C LEU A 67 -14.94 17.73 24.12
N ASN A 68 -16.25 17.55 23.96
CA ASN A 68 -16.86 16.28 23.59
C ASN A 68 -16.30 15.77 22.27
N GLN A 69 -16.13 16.65 21.28
CA GLN A 69 -15.51 16.28 20.01
C GLN A 69 -14.03 15.90 20.17
N LYS A 70 -13.28 16.67 20.98
CA LYS A 70 -11.85 16.42 21.26
C LYS A 70 -11.61 15.08 21.97
N MET A 71 -12.47 14.74 22.94
CA MET A 71 -12.41 13.49 23.71
C MET A 71 -13.10 12.32 23.00
N VAL A 72 -13.87 12.58 21.95
CA VAL A 72 -14.77 11.62 21.30
C VAL A 72 -15.78 11.04 22.30
N ALA A 73 -16.35 11.90 23.17
CA ALA A 73 -17.20 11.50 24.29
C ALA A 73 -18.48 10.78 23.83
N ASN A 74 -19.04 11.18 22.68
CA ASN A 74 -20.25 10.59 22.10
C ASN A 74 -19.95 9.42 21.12
N LYS A 75 -18.77 8.77 21.20
CA LYS A 75 -18.33 7.75 20.23
C LYS A 75 -19.37 6.68 19.92
N GLN A 76 -20.07 6.18 20.94
CA GLN A 76 -21.06 5.11 20.78
C GLN A 76 -22.28 5.56 19.98
N SER A 77 -22.87 6.71 20.32
CA SER A 77 -24.01 7.28 19.59
C SER A 77 -23.65 7.64 18.15
N ILE A 78 -22.46 8.21 17.93
CA ILE A 78 -21.96 8.55 16.59
C ILE A 78 -21.76 7.26 15.74
N ALA A 79 -21.14 6.23 16.33
CA ALA A 79 -20.92 4.96 15.63
C ALA A 79 -22.24 4.25 15.28
N ALA A 80 -23.22 4.27 16.20
CA ALA A 80 -24.55 3.71 15.96
C ALA A 80 -25.27 4.46 14.82
N LEU A 81 -25.21 5.79 14.81
CA LEU A 81 -25.77 6.60 13.73
C LEU A 81 -25.16 6.25 12.38
N TYR A 82 -23.82 6.20 12.28
CA TYR A 82 -23.16 5.85 11.02
C TYR A 82 -23.48 4.42 10.56
N ALA A 83 -23.58 3.46 11.47
CA ALA A 83 -23.93 2.08 11.13
C ALA A 83 -25.35 1.96 10.58
N GLU A 84 -26.33 2.63 11.20
CA GLU A 84 -27.72 2.65 10.74
C GLU A 84 -27.86 3.36 9.37
N CYS A 85 -27.18 4.48 9.16
CA CYS A 85 -27.15 5.17 7.87
C CYS A 85 -26.48 4.32 6.77
N ALA A 86 -25.36 3.67 7.08
CA ALA A 86 -24.65 2.80 6.14
C ALA A 86 -25.51 1.59 5.74
N GLY A 87 -26.32 1.05 6.65
CA GLY A 87 -27.30 0.01 6.35
C GLY A 87 -28.36 0.43 5.32
N SER A 88 -28.55 1.74 5.13
CA SER A 88 -29.41 2.34 4.11
C SER A 88 -28.62 2.94 2.93
N ALA A 89 -27.36 2.53 2.75
CA ALA A 89 -26.43 3.02 1.72
C ALA A 89 -26.12 4.53 1.77
N ILE A 90 -26.31 5.17 2.94
CA ILE A 90 -25.98 6.58 3.16
C ILE A 90 -24.62 6.67 3.88
N THR A 91 -23.65 7.34 3.26
CA THR A 91 -22.33 7.60 3.85
C THR A 91 -21.99 9.08 3.83
N PHE A 92 -21.01 9.45 4.66
CA PHE A 92 -20.63 10.84 4.93
C PHE A 92 -19.11 11.03 4.78
N ASN A 93 -18.69 12.12 4.15
CA ASN A 93 -17.30 12.59 4.16
C ASN A 93 -16.92 13.16 5.53
N TYR A 94 -15.65 13.51 5.70
CA TYR A 94 -15.16 14.09 6.96
C TYR A 94 -15.89 15.39 7.37
N PRO A 95 -16.07 16.41 6.50
CA PRO A 95 -16.87 17.61 6.84
C PRO A 95 -18.28 17.32 7.34
N THR A 96 -19.05 16.49 6.64
CA THR A 96 -20.42 16.14 7.02
C THR A 96 -20.45 15.37 8.33
N LYS A 97 -19.52 14.43 8.53
CA LYS A 97 -19.35 13.75 9.83
C LYS A 97 -19.13 14.74 10.95
N ARG A 98 -18.29 15.76 10.74
CA ARG A 98 -18.00 16.79 11.73
C ARG A 98 -19.21 17.65 12.08
N ARG A 99 -20.11 17.95 11.13
CA ARG A 99 -21.38 18.64 11.38
C ARG A 99 -22.34 17.79 12.22
N LEU A 100 -22.53 16.52 11.85
CA LEU A 100 -23.37 15.59 12.60
C LEU A 100 -22.83 15.39 14.03
N GLU A 101 -21.52 15.20 14.17
CA GLU A 101 -20.86 15.14 15.47
C GLU A 101 -21.06 16.42 16.28
N TRP A 102 -20.92 17.59 15.65
CA TRP A 102 -21.11 18.88 16.32
C TRP A 102 -22.51 19.00 16.89
N ALA A 103 -23.55 18.74 16.09
CA ALA A 103 -24.94 18.79 16.53
C ALA A 103 -25.20 17.87 17.74
N ILE A 104 -24.67 16.64 17.72
CA ILE A 104 -24.73 15.71 18.86
C ILE A 104 -23.97 16.26 20.06
N ASN A 105 -22.73 16.73 19.87
CA ASN A 105 -21.86 17.19 20.94
C ASN A 105 -22.40 18.45 21.64
N THR A 106 -23.16 19.29 20.95
CA THR A 106 -23.84 20.48 21.51
C THR A 106 -25.30 20.23 21.90
N GLY A 107 -25.83 19.02 21.70
CA GLY A 107 -27.23 18.68 22.01
C GLY A 107 -28.28 19.36 21.12
N ARG A 108 -27.89 19.81 19.92
CA ARG A 108 -28.76 20.49 18.95
C ARG A 108 -29.38 19.46 18.02
N ILE A 109 -30.36 18.72 18.54
CA ILE A 109 -30.97 17.59 17.83
C ILE A 109 -31.72 18.06 16.56
N ASP A 110 -32.32 19.25 16.57
CA ASP A 110 -33.00 19.77 15.37
C ASP A 110 -32.02 20.03 14.21
N GLU A 111 -30.81 20.55 14.50
CA GLU A 111 -29.73 20.70 13.50
C GLU A 111 -29.25 19.33 12.98
N LEU A 112 -29.18 18.33 13.86
CA LEU A 112 -28.83 16.95 13.47
C LEU A 112 -29.86 16.39 12.49
N GLU A 113 -31.16 16.56 12.78
CA GLU A 113 -32.25 16.10 11.92
C GLU A 113 -32.18 16.78 10.55
N GLN A 114 -32.02 18.10 10.51
CA GLN A 114 -31.87 18.84 9.25
C GLN A 114 -30.71 18.33 8.39
N HIS A 115 -29.53 18.14 8.97
CA HIS A 115 -28.37 17.64 8.23
C HIS A 115 -28.54 16.20 7.72
N LEU A 116 -29.31 15.36 8.43
CA LEU A 116 -29.63 14.01 7.98
C LEU A 116 -30.65 14.04 6.82
N GLU A 117 -31.66 14.91 6.90
CA GLU A 117 -32.65 15.11 5.83
C GLU A 117 -31.99 15.62 4.55
N GLU A 118 -31.07 16.58 4.65
CA GLU A 118 -30.25 17.08 3.52
C GLU A 118 -29.45 15.96 2.82
N ARG A 119 -29.20 14.85 3.51
CA ARG A 119 -28.50 13.66 3.00
C ARG A 119 -29.45 12.53 2.57
N GLY A 120 -30.75 12.80 2.49
CA GLY A 120 -31.76 11.85 2.02
C GLY A 120 -32.13 10.76 3.03
N VAL A 121 -31.88 10.98 4.32
CA VAL A 121 -32.33 10.06 5.38
C VAL A 121 -33.86 10.10 5.50
N SER A 122 -34.51 8.94 5.43
CA SER A 122 -35.97 8.84 5.51
C SER A 122 -36.51 9.20 6.90
N GLY A 123 -37.74 9.73 6.97
CA GLY A 123 -38.35 10.14 8.24
C GLY A 123 -38.46 9.01 9.29
N HIS A 124 -38.70 7.76 8.85
CA HIS A 124 -38.70 6.60 9.75
C HIS A 124 -37.30 6.31 10.33
N LEU A 125 -36.25 6.37 9.49
CA LEU A 125 -34.88 6.20 9.95
C LEU A 125 -34.47 7.33 10.90
N LEU A 126 -34.85 8.57 10.58
CA LEU A 126 -34.59 9.74 11.39
C LEU A 126 -35.20 9.64 12.80
N HIS A 127 -36.46 9.20 12.91
CA HIS A 127 -37.10 8.96 14.21
C HIS A 127 -36.35 7.90 15.06
N ARG A 128 -35.90 6.80 14.43
CA ARG A 128 -35.11 5.77 15.14
C ARG A 128 -33.75 6.32 15.58
N LEU A 129 -33.08 7.07 14.72
CA LEU A 129 -31.79 7.71 15.02
C LEU A 129 -31.93 8.70 16.18
N ARG A 130 -32.98 9.53 16.17
CA ARG A 130 -33.30 10.47 17.26
C ARG A 130 -33.39 9.76 18.61
N ALA A 131 -34.11 8.64 18.67
CA ALA A 131 -34.26 7.87 19.91
C ALA A 131 -32.95 7.24 20.42
N ALA A 132 -31.98 7.01 19.53
CA ALA A 132 -30.69 6.40 19.86
C ALA A 132 -29.59 7.41 20.23
N VAL A 133 -29.79 8.70 19.94
CA VAL A 133 -28.81 9.76 20.20
C VAL A 133 -28.99 10.30 21.62
N ALA A 134 -27.98 10.11 22.47
CA ALA A 134 -27.95 10.60 23.85
C ALA A 134 -26.68 11.43 24.08
N PRO A 135 -26.73 12.77 23.88
CA PRO A 135 -25.59 13.65 24.09
C PRO A 135 -25.04 13.57 25.52
N VAL A 136 -23.71 13.45 25.63
CA VAL A 136 -23.02 13.54 26.93
C VAL A 136 -23.26 14.90 27.58
N SER A 137 -23.68 14.91 28.84
CA SER A 137 -23.94 16.14 29.61
C SER A 137 -22.65 16.93 29.90
N HIS A 138 -22.76 18.23 30.21
CA HIS A 138 -21.60 19.06 30.61
C HIS A 138 -20.88 18.49 31.84
N ALA A 139 -21.63 18.00 32.83
CA ALA A 139 -21.07 17.40 34.04
C ALA A 139 -20.25 16.14 33.74
N GLU A 140 -20.77 15.28 32.86
CA GLU A 140 -20.07 14.07 32.43
C GLU A 140 -18.85 14.40 31.56
N THR A 141 -18.96 15.39 30.67
CA THR A 141 -17.83 15.91 29.88
C THR A 141 -16.68 16.36 30.79
N ARG A 142 -17.01 17.14 31.84
CA ARG A 142 -16.03 17.60 32.84
C ARG A 142 -15.41 16.43 33.60
N ARG A 143 -16.21 15.43 33.99
CA ARG A 143 -15.72 14.23 34.67
C ARG A 143 -14.72 13.46 33.80
N LEU A 144 -15.02 13.28 32.51
CA LEU A 144 -14.13 12.64 31.54
C LEU A 144 -12.83 13.44 31.36
N LEU A 145 -12.92 14.77 31.24
CA LEU A 145 -11.76 15.64 31.13
C LEU A 145 -10.83 15.54 32.36
N LEU A 146 -11.40 15.56 33.56
CA LEU A 146 -10.63 15.40 34.81
C LEU A 146 -9.97 14.02 34.90
N ALA A 147 -10.63 12.96 34.43
CA ALA A 147 -10.04 11.62 34.39
C ALA A 147 -8.77 11.57 33.53
N GLU A 148 -8.72 12.32 32.41
CA GLU A 148 -7.53 12.39 31.55
C GLU A 148 -6.32 13.05 32.22
N THR A 149 -6.53 13.87 33.27
CA THR A 149 -5.42 14.50 34.02
C THR A 149 -4.68 13.52 34.92
N THR A 150 -5.33 12.43 35.34
CA THR A 150 -4.80 11.46 36.31
C THR A 150 -4.58 10.07 35.71
N ASN A 151 -5.41 9.69 34.74
CA ASN A 151 -5.34 8.40 34.05
C ASN A 151 -5.46 8.61 32.53
N PRO A 152 -4.40 9.13 31.87
CA PRO A 152 -4.44 9.47 30.46
C PRO A 152 -4.65 8.23 29.59
N THR A 153 -5.67 8.26 28.72
CA THR A 153 -6.04 7.13 27.87
C THR A 153 -5.14 6.90 26.65
N LYS A 154 -4.42 7.93 26.16
CA LYS A 154 -3.58 7.80 24.93
C LYS A 154 -2.13 8.24 25.07
N LEU A 155 -1.63 8.44 26.29
CA LEU A 155 -0.20 8.68 26.53
C LEU A 155 0.50 7.38 26.93
N ARG A 156 1.65 7.09 26.30
CA ARG A 156 2.60 6.11 26.84
C ARG A 156 3.20 6.71 28.12
N LYS A 157 3.49 5.89 29.13
CA LYS A 157 4.07 6.35 30.41
C LYS A 157 5.33 7.19 30.14
N GLN A 158 5.23 8.50 30.37
CA GLN A 158 6.35 9.45 30.39
C GLN A 158 6.39 10.02 31.82
N PRO A 159 7.43 9.70 32.62
CA PRO A 159 7.44 10.01 34.05
C PRO A 159 7.36 11.51 34.38
N ASP A 160 7.86 12.38 33.48
CA ASP A 160 8.10 13.81 33.78
C ASP A 160 7.14 14.78 33.09
N ARG A 161 6.03 14.28 32.55
CA ARG A 161 5.07 15.09 31.79
C ARG A 161 3.95 15.60 32.70
N ASP A 162 3.75 16.92 32.76
CA ASP A 162 2.61 17.53 33.44
C ASP A 162 1.33 17.38 32.60
N VAL A 163 0.74 16.18 32.66
CA VAL A 163 -0.45 15.82 31.91
C VAL A 163 -1.64 16.70 32.27
N ALA A 164 -1.79 17.06 33.55
CA ALA A 164 -2.90 17.91 34.01
C ALA A 164 -2.84 19.29 33.36
N ASN A 165 -1.65 19.90 33.31
CA ASN A 165 -1.46 21.19 32.68
C ASN A 165 -1.56 21.11 31.14
N ASP A 166 -1.14 20.01 30.53
CA ASP A 166 -1.36 19.77 29.09
C ASP A 166 -2.84 19.70 28.74
N VAL A 167 -3.64 18.98 29.53
CA VAL A 167 -5.10 18.88 29.35
C VAL A 167 -5.75 20.24 29.54
N PHE A 168 -5.33 21.01 30.55
CA PHE A 168 -5.80 22.37 30.79
C PHE A 168 -5.51 23.28 29.59
N ASN A 169 -4.27 23.30 29.11
CA ASN A 169 -3.88 24.11 27.94
C ASN A 169 -4.58 23.65 26.65
N ALA A 170 -4.81 22.36 26.46
CA ALA A 170 -5.57 21.83 25.33
C ALA A 170 -7.04 22.25 25.32
N ALA A 171 -7.61 22.61 26.48
CA ALA A 171 -8.95 23.14 26.63
C ALA A 171 -9.05 24.65 26.36
N ALA A 172 -7.93 25.38 26.32
CA ALA A 172 -7.93 26.81 26.00
C ALA A 172 -8.46 27.10 24.59
N GLY A 173 -8.06 26.31 23.57
CA GLY A 173 -8.60 26.42 22.21
C GLY A 173 -10.13 26.32 22.17
N PRO A 174 -10.74 25.23 22.67
CA PRO A 174 -12.19 25.14 22.83
C PRO A 174 -12.85 26.38 23.46
N LEU A 175 -12.27 26.94 24.53
CA LEU A 175 -12.85 28.11 25.19
C LEU A 175 -12.75 29.37 24.33
N ALA A 176 -11.60 29.63 23.71
CA ALA A 176 -11.42 30.79 22.85
C ALA A 176 -12.42 30.79 21.69
N TRP A 177 -12.62 29.63 21.05
CA TRP A 177 -13.58 29.43 19.95
C TRP A 177 -15.05 29.35 20.40
N SER A 178 -15.34 29.59 21.69
CA SER A 178 -16.68 29.72 22.26
C SER A 178 -16.97 31.13 22.77
N ILE A 179 -15.94 31.94 22.96
CA ILE A 179 -16.04 33.33 23.39
C ILE A 179 -16.20 34.24 22.17
N TRP A 180 -15.27 34.15 21.21
CA TRP A 180 -15.26 34.98 20.00
C TRP A 180 -15.93 34.27 18.82
N PRO A 181 -16.54 35.02 17.89
CA PRO A 181 -17.10 34.44 16.67
C PRO A 181 -16.06 33.65 15.86
N THR A 182 -16.44 32.46 15.41
CA THR A 182 -15.57 31.48 14.74
C THR A 182 -14.79 32.06 13.55
N ALA A 183 -15.45 32.86 12.69
CA ALA A 183 -14.80 33.46 11.52
C ALA A 183 -13.78 34.55 11.91
N GLU A 184 -14.08 35.34 12.94
CA GLU A 184 -13.20 36.40 13.42
C GLU A 184 -11.94 35.84 14.08
N ILE A 185 -12.08 34.86 14.97
CA ILE A 185 -10.93 34.22 15.63
C ILE A 185 -10.05 33.45 14.65
N ALA A 186 -10.63 32.86 13.60
CA ALA A 186 -9.84 32.23 12.54
C ALA A 186 -8.96 33.23 11.80
N GLY A 187 -9.48 34.43 11.50
CA GLY A 187 -8.76 35.51 10.85
C GLY A 187 -7.55 36.03 11.64
N VAL A 188 -7.52 35.85 12.96
CA VAL A 188 -6.38 36.23 13.81
C VAL A 188 -5.13 35.39 13.52
N PHE A 189 -5.31 34.13 13.11
CA PHE A 189 -4.22 33.17 12.98
C PHE A 189 -3.89 32.79 11.54
N ALA A 190 -4.64 33.31 10.57
CA ALA A 190 -4.45 33.04 9.14
C ALA A 190 -3.68 34.19 8.48
N ASP A 191 -2.40 33.97 8.20
CA ASP A 191 -1.57 34.92 7.46
C ASP A 191 -0.93 34.24 6.23
N PRO A 192 -1.23 34.66 4.99
CA PRO A 192 -2.25 35.66 4.64
C PRO A 192 -3.67 35.20 4.98
N PRO A 193 -4.64 36.12 5.11
CA PRO A 193 -6.02 35.79 5.41
C PRO A 193 -6.61 34.80 4.41
N MET A 194 -7.30 33.79 4.93
CA MET A 194 -7.99 32.77 4.16
C MET A 194 -9.49 32.86 4.45
N PRO A 195 -10.37 32.64 3.45
CA PRO A 195 -11.80 32.52 3.70
C PRO A 195 -12.08 31.49 4.80
N PHE A 196 -13.08 31.79 5.62
CA PHE A 196 -13.55 30.88 6.66
C PHE A 196 -15.02 30.57 6.41
N SER A 197 -15.26 29.60 5.54
CA SER A 197 -16.57 28.96 5.39
C SER A 197 -16.56 27.58 6.04
N GLU A 198 -17.73 26.95 6.11
CA GLU A 198 -17.82 25.56 6.54
C GLU A 198 -17.17 24.59 5.53
N ASP A 199 -17.03 25.00 4.27
CA ASP A 199 -16.36 24.23 3.23
C ASP A 199 -14.89 24.65 3.10
N TYR A 200 -14.06 23.97 3.89
CA TYR A 200 -12.61 24.17 3.86
C TYR A 200 -12.00 23.96 2.46
N MET A 201 -12.52 23.04 1.66
CA MET A 201 -11.93 22.75 0.35
C MET A 201 -12.19 23.88 -0.63
N SER A 202 -13.40 24.44 -0.60
CA SER A 202 -13.72 25.67 -1.34
C SER A 202 -12.86 26.86 -0.88
N ASP A 203 -12.69 27.05 0.43
CA ASP A 203 -11.78 28.07 0.96
C ASP A 203 -10.35 27.88 0.46
N LEU A 204 -9.84 26.64 0.51
CA LEU A 204 -8.48 26.29 0.09
C LEU A 204 -8.27 26.48 -1.40
N ARG A 205 -9.28 26.15 -2.21
CA ARG A 205 -9.26 26.35 -3.65
C ARG A 205 -9.26 27.83 -4.03
N ALA A 206 -10.00 28.66 -3.31
CA ALA A 206 -9.96 30.11 -3.48
C ALA A 206 -8.61 30.71 -3.03
N PHE A 207 -8.05 30.20 -1.93
CA PHE A 207 -6.79 30.66 -1.37
C PHE A 207 -5.56 30.25 -2.20
N ASN A 208 -5.53 29.01 -2.68
CA ASN A 208 -4.43 28.46 -3.45
C ASN A 208 -4.98 27.57 -4.59
N PRO A 209 -5.44 28.15 -5.70
CA PRO A 209 -6.01 27.41 -6.81
C PRO A 209 -5.01 26.47 -7.49
N ALA A 210 -3.70 26.77 -7.42
CA ALA A 210 -2.66 25.96 -8.04
C ALA A 210 -2.58 24.54 -7.45
N LEU A 211 -2.92 24.34 -6.17
CA LEU A 211 -2.99 23.02 -5.54
C LEU A 211 -4.02 22.09 -6.21
N PHE A 212 -5.02 22.65 -6.89
CA PHE A 212 -6.14 21.93 -7.49
C PHE A 212 -6.02 21.79 -9.00
N GLU A 213 -4.89 22.15 -9.59
CA GLU A 213 -4.67 21.90 -11.01
C GLU A 213 -4.58 20.39 -11.27
N ARG A 214 -5.53 19.91 -12.06
CA ARG A 214 -5.72 18.49 -12.40
C ARG A 214 -5.85 18.31 -13.91
N ARG A 215 -4.86 18.85 -14.64
CA ARG A 215 -4.86 19.00 -16.11
C ARG A 215 -4.40 17.75 -16.87
N ARG A 216 -3.84 16.77 -16.17
CA ARG A 216 -3.39 15.45 -16.65
C ARG A 216 -3.29 14.50 -15.46
N SER A 217 -4.41 13.96 -15.03
CA SER A 217 -4.53 13.29 -13.72
C SER A 217 -4.63 11.77 -13.79
N LEU A 218 -5.14 11.23 -14.89
CA LEU A 218 -5.06 9.82 -15.24
C LEU A 218 -4.56 9.73 -16.68
N VAL A 219 -3.51 8.95 -16.90
CA VAL A 219 -3.01 8.67 -18.24
C VAL A 219 -3.12 7.17 -18.47
N VAL A 220 -3.86 6.78 -19.50
CA VAL A 220 -3.99 5.39 -19.92
C VAL A 220 -3.28 5.23 -21.25
N ARG A 221 -2.34 4.30 -21.32
CA ARG A 221 -1.63 3.98 -22.56
C ARG A 221 -1.81 2.52 -22.91
N GLN A 222 -2.22 2.24 -24.15
CA GLN A 222 -2.22 0.88 -24.68
C GLN A 222 -0.88 0.57 -25.34
N VAL A 223 -0.33 -0.60 -25.04
CA VAL A 223 0.99 -1.04 -25.53
C VAL A 223 0.84 -2.40 -26.18
N ARG A 224 1.35 -2.52 -27.40
CA ARG A 224 1.45 -3.81 -28.11
C ARG A 224 2.90 -4.26 -28.05
N PRO A 225 3.23 -5.42 -27.46
CA PRO A 225 4.60 -5.91 -27.42
C PRO A 225 5.15 -6.07 -28.83
N GLU A 226 6.42 -5.76 -29.01
CA GLU A 226 7.15 -6.02 -30.25
C GLU A 226 7.94 -7.34 -30.15
N PRO A 227 8.23 -8.00 -31.29
CA PRO A 227 9.09 -9.18 -31.31
C PRO A 227 10.46 -8.93 -30.69
N ARG A 228 11.13 -10.03 -30.29
CA ARG A 228 12.41 -10.00 -29.57
C ARG A 228 13.48 -9.12 -30.23
N GLU A 229 13.52 -9.04 -31.55
CA GLU A 229 14.49 -8.22 -32.30
C GLU A 229 14.29 -6.71 -32.12
N ALA A 230 13.05 -6.27 -31.86
CA ALA A 230 12.67 -4.88 -31.65
C ALA A 230 12.39 -4.54 -30.17
N TYR A 231 12.33 -5.56 -29.30
CA TYR A 231 12.00 -5.42 -27.89
C TYR A 231 12.82 -4.35 -27.15
N GLU A 232 14.15 -4.35 -27.28
CA GLU A 232 15.00 -3.39 -26.57
C GLU A 232 14.76 -1.95 -27.03
N ALA A 233 14.49 -1.73 -28.32
CA ALA A 233 14.17 -0.41 -28.85
C ALA A 233 12.80 0.06 -28.33
N GLN A 234 11.80 -0.83 -28.30
CA GLN A 234 10.50 -0.54 -27.73
C GLN A 234 10.60 -0.22 -26.23
N ARG A 235 11.27 -1.06 -25.46
CA ARG A 235 11.51 -0.87 -24.02
C ARG A 235 12.21 0.46 -23.75
N ALA A 236 13.21 0.83 -24.54
CA ALA A 236 13.88 2.11 -24.44
C ALA A 236 12.92 3.29 -24.68
N GLY A 237 12.09 3.24 -25.73
CA GLY A 237 11.08 4.26 -26.01
C GLY A 237 10.04 4.40 -24.90
N LEU A 238 9.47 3.27 -24.45
CA LEU A 238 8.46 3.24 -23.39
C LEU A 238 9.00 3.74 -22.05
N THR A 239 10.24 3.39 -21.70
CA THR A 239 10.87 3.89 -20.47
C THR A 239 11.16 5.38 -20.54
N GLN A 240 11.59 5.91 -21.69
CA GLN A 240 11.70 7.37 -21.85
C GLN A 240 10.35 8.06 -21.67
N TRP A 241 9.32 7.53 -22.34
CA TRP A 241 7.97 8.07 -22.21
C TRP A 241 7.49 8.06 -20.75
N ILE A 242 7.74 6.99 -19.98
CA ILE A 242 7.41 6.94 -18.55
C ILE A 242 8.11 8.07 -17.78
N ALA A 243 9.38 8.34 -18.06
CA ALA A 243 10.11 9.41 -17.38
C ALA A 243 9.53 10.80 -17.72
N ASP A 244 9.25 11.06 -19.00
CA ASP A 244 8.65 12.31 -19.47
C ASP A 244 7.23 12.49 -18.90
N GLU A 245 6.46 11.40 -18.85
CA GLU A 245 5.12 11.35 -18.28
C GLU A 245 5.14 11.59 -16.77
N PHE A 246 6.16 11.12 -16.05
CA PHE A 246 6.31 11.44 -14.64
C PHE A 246 6.44 12.94 -14.41
N ASP A 247 7.07 13.70 -15.30
CA ASP A 247 7.14 15.15 -15.18
C ASP A 247 5.82 15.84 -15.58
N ALA A 248 5.14 15.32 -16.61
CA ALA A 248 3.90 15.91 -17.15
C ALA A 248 2.65 15.65 -16.31
N ILE A 249 2.49 14.45 -15.73
CA ILE A 249 1.29 14.06 -15.00
C ILE A 249 1.15 14.86 -13.70
N ASP A 250 -0.06 15.23 -13.30
CA ASP A 250 -0.29 15.96 -12.05
C ASP A 250 0.15 15.12 -10.84
N ASN A 251 0.56 15.80 -9.76
CA ASN A 251 0.86 15.09 -8.52
C ASN A 251 -0.38 14.35 -7.99
N TYR A 252 -0.17 13.19 -7.36
CA TYR A 252 -1.23 12.25 -6.96
C TYR A 252 -2.02 11.61 -8.11
N GLY A 253 -1.65 11.87 -9.37
CA GLY A 253 -2.22 11.23 -10.56
C GLY A 253 -1.76 9.78 -10.75
N PHE A 254 -2.39 9.11 -11.72
CA PHE A 254 -2.19 7.70 -12.02
C PHE A 254 -1.77 7.48 -13.46
N LEU A 255 -0.80 6.59 -13.65
CA LEU A 255 -0.40 6.07 -14.95
C LEU A 255 -0.87 4.62 -15.04
N ALA A 256 -1.67 4.32 -16.05
CA ALA A 256 -2.17 2.99 -16.34
C ALA A 256 -1.61 2.53 -17.70
N ILE A 257 -0.97 1.37 -17.72
CA ILE A 257 -0.38 0.80 -18.95
C ILE A 257 -1.11 -0.51 -19.23
N LEU A 258 -1.84 -0.54 -20.34
CA LEU A 258 -2.61 -1.67 -20.82
C LEU A 258 -1.79 -2.42 -21.88
N ILE A 259 -1.15 -3.50 -21.49
CA ILE A 259 -0.30 -4.31 -22.37
C ILE A 259 -1.15 -5.40 -23.02
N ASN A 260 -1.14 -5.45 -24.35
CA ASN A 260 -1.74 -6.53 -25.12
C ASN A 260 -0.93 -7.82 -24.95
N VAL A 261 -1.61 -8.94 -24.76
CA VAL A 261 -0.98 -10.27 -24.81
C VAL A 261 -1.50 -10.95 -26.08
N GLU A 262 -0.65 -10.96 -27.10
CA GLU A 262 -0.94 -11.52 -28.42
C GLU A 262 -0.23 -12.87 -28.58
N ASP A 263 -0.82 -13.78 -29.35
CA ASP A 263 -0.30 -15.13 -29.52
C ASP A 263 1.11 -15.08 -30.15
N GLY A 264 2.09 -15.70 -29.49
CA GLY A 264 3.50 -15.69 -29.89
C GLY A 264 4.32 -14.51 -29.36
N LEU A 265 3.72 -13.58 -28.62
CA LEU A 265 4.37 -12.42 -27.98
C LEU A 265 4.12 -12.38 -26.46
N GLU A 266 3.67 -13.48 -25.87
CA GLU A 266 3.30 -13.55 -24.45
C GLU A 266 4.50 -13.30 -23.54
N ALA A 267 5.67 -13.85 -23.90
CA ALA A 267 6.90 -13.66 -23.14
C ALA A 267 7.31 -12.18 -23.11
N GLU A 268 7.29 -11.51 -24.27
CA GLU A 268 7.60 -10.09 -24.42
C GLU A 268 6.58 -9.22 -23.66
N ALA A 269 5.30 -9.57 -23.68
CA ALA A 269 4.26 -8.88 -22.91
C ALA A 269 4.54 -8.94 -21.40
N TRP A 270 4.85 -10.13 -20.88
CA TRP A 270 5.21 -10.32 -19.48
C TRP A 270 6.53 -9.63 -19.12
N GLU A 271 7.46 -9.55 -20.05
CA GLU A 271 8.74 -8.88 -19.84
C GLU A 271 8.55 -7.37 -19.73
N LEU A 272 7.73 -6.76 -20.61
CA LEU A 272 7.31 -5.37 -20.45
C LEU A 272 6.58 -5.15 -19.12
N ALA A 273 5.69 -6.07 -18.73
CA ALA A 273 4.97 -5.99 -17.46
C ALA A 273 5.91 -6.04 -16.23
N SER A 274 7.13 -6.55 -16.40
CA SER A 274 8.18 -6.58 -15.38
C SER A 274 9.07 -5.33 -15.42
N ASP A 275 9.47 -4.91 -16.62
CA ASP A 275 10.46 -3.86 -16.84
C ASP A 275 9.92 -2.45 -16.65
N LEU A 276 8.71 -2.18 -17.16
CA LEU A 276 8.11 -0.86 -17.08
C LEU A 276 7.89 -0.40 -15.63
N PRO A 277 7.29 -1.20 -14.71
CA PRO A 277 7.16 -0.78 -13.32
C PRO A 277 8.51 -0.75 -12.57
N LEU A 278 9.47 -1.63 -12.90
CA LEU A 278 10.80 -1.63 -12.30
C LEU A 278 11.54 -0.32 -12.59
N PHE A 279 11.52 0.11 -13.85
CA PHE A 279 12.03 1.41 -14.28
C PHE A 279 11.24 2.57 -13.66
N ALA A 280 9.90 2.53 -13.77
CA ALA A 280 9.03 3.63 -13.35
C ALA A 280 9.22 4.01 -11.88
N GLU A 281 9.51 3.05 -11.00
CA GLU A 281 9.75 3.31 -9.58
C GLU A 281 11.11 3.96 -9.28
N ARG A 282 12.10 3.83 -10.17
CA ARG A 282 13.51 4.01 -9.81
C ARG A 282 14.36 4.84 -10.78
N PHE A 283 13.78 5.32 -11.87
CA PHE A 283 14.53 5.94 -12.96
C PHE A 283 15.25 7.25 -12.60
N SER A 284 14.81 7.98 -11.56
CA SER A 284 15.40 9.26 -11.17
C SER A 284 16.33 9.10 -9.97
N GLU A 285 17.64 9.26 -10.16
CA GLU A 285 18.64 9.22 -9.09
C GLU A 285 18.92 10.63 -8.55
N VAL A 286 18.55 10.87 -7.29
CA VAL A 286 18.71 12.18 -6.64
C VAL A 286 19.48 12.08 -5.33
N PRO A 287 20.45 12.98 -5.06
CA PRO A 287 21.08 13.06 -3.74
C PRO A 287 20.10 13.67 -2.74
N LEU A 288 19.74 12.94 -1.68
CA LEU A 288 18.82 13.46 -0.67
C LEU A 288 19.56 13.86 0.61
N LYS A 289 19.45 15.13 1.00
CA LYS A 289 20.03 15.68 2.24
C LYS A 289 19.03 15.76 3.40
N GLN A 290 17.96 14.94 3.39
CA GLN A 290 16.90 15.02 4.41
C GLN A 290 17.10 14.01 5.55
N LEU A 291 16.57 14.37 6.72
CA LEU A 291 16.77 13.65 8.00
C LEU A 291 16.26 12.20 8.03
N PHE A 292 15.26 11.84 7.21
CA PHE A 292 14.72 10.49 7.21
C PHE A 292 15.47 9.53 6.28
N PHE A 293 16.34 10.03 5.39
CA PHE A 293 17.11 9.17 4.51
C PHE A 293 18.32 8.64 5.26
N ARG A 294 18.35 7.32 5.46
CA ARG A 294 19.36 6.63 6.27
C ARG A 294 20.41 5.93 5.42
N ALA A 295 20.89 6.59 4.37
CA ALA A 295 21.88 6.08 3.42
C ALA A 295 23.07 5.36 4.07
N LYS A 296 23.70 5.98 5.07
CA LYS A 296 24.87 5.41 5.77
C LYS A 296 24.56 4.13 6.55
N ASP A 297 23.34 4.01 7.07
CA ASP A 297 22.91 2.80 7.77
C ASP A 297 22.65 1.67 6.76
N VAL A 298 22.00 2.00 5.64
CA VAL A 298 21.77 1.06 4.53
C VAL A 298 23.09 0.58 3.95
N GLU A 299 24.02 1.49 3.65
CA GLU A 299 25.38 1.20 3.19
C GLU A 299 26.10 0.23 4.13
N ARG A 300 26.16 0.55 5.43
CA ARG A 300 26.81 -0.30 6.43
C ARG A 300 26.20 -1.71 6.46
N GLU A 301 24.86 -1.81 6.49
CA GLU A 301 24.16 -3.09 6.52
C GLU A 301 24.37 -3.88 5.22
N THR A 302 24.27 -3.23 4.06
CA THR A 302 24.44 -3.88 2.75
C THR A 302 25.87 -4.34 2.53
N VAL A 303 26.89 -3.49 2.78
CA VAL A 303 28.31 -3.86 2.61
C VAL A 303 28.71 -5.01 3.55
N SER A 304 28.11 -5.09 4.74
CA SER A 304 28.36 -6.20 5.67
C SER A 304 27.80 -7.55 5.21
N HIS A 305 26.83 -7.55 4.28
CA HIS A 305 26.15 -8.76 3.79
C HIS A 305 26.53 -9.11 2.35
N VAL A 306 26.64 -8.12 1.47
CA VAL A 306 26.89 -8.27 0.04
C VAL A 306 28.39 -8.41 -0.21
N THR A 307 28.82 -9.62 -0.53
CA THR A 307 30.24 -9.91 -0.80
C THR A 307 30.68 -9.31 -2.14
N LYS A 308 31.90 -8.72 -2.18
CA LYS A 308 32.51 -8.13 -3.39
C LYS A 308 31.63 -7.08 -4.07
N ILE A 309 30.98 -6.22 -3.31
CA ILE A 309 30.26 -5.06 -3.84
C ILE A 309 31.24 -4.01 -4.39
N ASN A 310 30.88 -3.33 -5.48
CA ASN A 310 31.62 -2.15 -5.95
C ASN A 310 31.04 -0.90 -5.28
N GLU A 311 31.63 -0.50 -4.15
CA GLU A 311 31.15 0.64 -3.35
C GLU A 311 31.12 1.96 -4.14
N ASP A 312 32.12 2.19 -5.00
CA ASP A 312 32.22 3.39 -5.83
C ASP A 312 31.03 3.53 -6.79
N LYS A 313 30.57 2.40 -7.36
CA LYS A 313 29.39 2.35 -8.25
C LYS A 313 28.08 2.23 -7.50
N ALA A 314 28.07 1.68 -6.29
CA ALA A 314 26.85 1.46 -5.51
C ALA A 314 26.23 2.78 -5.01
N GLN A 315 27.03 3.84 -4.83
CA GLN A 315 26.58 5.21 -4.54
C GLN A 315 25.37 5.29 -3.60
N PHE A 316 25.49 4.76 -2.37
CA PHE A 316 24.38 4.69 -1.40
C PHE A 316 23.79 6.04 -1.00
N ALA A 317 24.48 7.15 -1.29
CA ALA A 317 23.99 8.51 -1.09
C ALA A 317 22.91 8.94 -2.12
N LEU A 318 22.68 8.16 -3.17
CA LEU A 318 21.62 8.41 -4.15
C LEU A 318 20.33 7.66 -3.78
N LEU A 319 19.23 8.39 -3.82
CA LEU A 319 17.88 7.87 -3.71
C LEU A 319 17.31 7.69 -5.12
N ASN A 320 16.58 6.60 -5.34
CA ASN A 320 15.76 6.41 -6.53
C ASN A 320 14.35 6.97 -6.29
N GLU A 321 13.91 7.92 -7.11
CA GLU A 321 12.55 8.46 -7.13
C GLU A 321 11.86 8.12 -8.47
N GLY A 322 10.52 8.12 -8.44
CA GLY A 322 9.68 7.80 -9.59
C GLY A 322 8.22 7.59 -9.18
N PHE A 323 7.49 6.87 -10.01
CA PHE A 323 6.15 6.39 -9.66
C PHE A 323 6.21 5.39 -8.49
N THR A 324 5.07 5.10 -7.88
CA THR A 324 4.89 3.98 -6.95
C THR A 324 4.11 2.89 -7.65
N TYR A 325 4.66 1.68 -7.71
CA TYR A 325 3.92 0.51 -8.21
C TYR A 325 2.74 0.19 -7.30
N ARG A 326 1.54 0.07 -7.89
CA ARG A 326 0.30 -0.22 -7.16
C ARG A 326 -0.11 -1.68 -7.34
N ASP A 327 -0.39 -2.04 -8.59
CA ASP A 327 -1.08 -3.28 -8.94
C ASP A 327 -0.79 -3.69 -10.39
N THR A 328 -0.87 -5.00 -10.65
CA THR A 328 -0.90 -5.62 -11.99
C THR A 328 -2.14 -6.49 -12.05
N PHE A 329 -3.09 -6.17 -12.94
CA PHE A 329 -4.24 -7.02 -13.20
C PHE A 329 -3.96 -7.94 -14.38
N VAL A 330 -4.39 -9.19 -14.26
CA VAL A 330 -4.34 -10.20 -15.32
C VAL A 330 -5.75 -10.42 -15.84
N LEU A 331 -5.98 -10.14 -17.13
CA LEU A 331 -7.27 -10.38 -17.77
C LEU A 331 -7.16 -11.50 -18.80
N HIS A 332 -8.02 -12.50 -18.67
CA HIS A 332 -7.98 -13.73 -19.48
C HIS A 332 -9.31 -13.98 -20.21
N ASP A 333 -9.28 -14.68 -21.34
CA ASP A 333 -10.48 -15.10 -22.06
C ASP A 333 -11.13 -16.35 -21.44
N GLU A 334 -12.22 -16.84 -22.05
CA GLU A 334 -12.93 -18.04 -21.60
C GLU A 334 -12.11 -19.34 -21.73
N ALA A 335 -11.08 -19.34 -22.57
CA ALA A 335 -10.13 -20.45 -22.72
C ALA A 335 -8.90 -20.28 -21.82
N ASP A 336 -8.97 -19.35 -20.85
CA ASP A 336 -7.91 -19.04 -19.89
C ASP A 336 -6.62 -18.49 -20.54
N HIS A 337 -6.65 -18.05 -21.80
CA HIS A 337 -5.54 -17.32 -22.38
C HIS A 337 -5.52 -15.89 -21.84
N ILE A 338 -4.37 -15.44 -21.35
CA ILE A 338 -4.21 -14.05 -20.92
C ILE A 338 -4.26 -13.16 -22.17
N ARG A 339 -5.09 -12.12 -22.12
CA ARG A 339 -5.31 -11.16 -23.22
C ARG A 339 -4.83 -9.75 -22.89
N ARG A 340 -4.83 -9.37 -21.62
CA ARG A 340 -4.32 -8.07 -21.14
C ARG A 340 -3.57 -8.21 -19.83
N LEU A 341 -2.51 -7.44 -19.70
CA LEU A 341 -1.89 -7.09 -18.43
C LEU A 341 -2.09 -5.60 -18.20
N LEU A 342 -2.71 -5.22 -17.09
CA LEU A 342 -2.94 -3.82 -16.74
C LEU A 342 -2.08 -3.43 -15.55
N LEU A 343 -1.07 -2.60 -15.80
CA LEU A 343 -0.21 -2.02 -14.78
C LEU A 343 -0.83 -0.72 -14.25
N VAL A 344 -0.82 -0.54 -12.93
CA VAL A 344 -1.23 0.71 -12.28
C VAL A 344 -0.07 1.28 -11.46
N LEU A 345 0.27 2.54 -11.77
CA LEU A 345 1.36 3.30 -11.17
C LEU A 345 0.80 4.62 -10.62
N GLN A 346 1.32 5.11 -9.49
CA GLN A 346 0.87 6.38 -8.90
C GLN A 346 2.03 7.35 -8.73
N LYS A 347 1.86 8.61 -9.16
CA LYS A 347 2.82 9.67 -8.87
C LYS A 347 2.60 10.21 -7.46
N ASN A 348 3.64 10.17 -6.64
CA ASN A 348 3.71 10.90 -5.37
C ASN A 348 5.02 11.70 -5.36
N ARG A 349 5.05 12.82 -6.09
CA ARG A 349 6.19 13.74 -6.06
C ARG A 349 6.12 14.57 -4.78
N ARG A 350 7.29 14.79 -4.18
CA ARG A 350 7.38 15.61 -2.97
C ARG A 350 6.91 17.02 -3.24
N ASP A 351 5.89 17.42 -2.51
CA ASP A 351 5.30 18.76 -2.55
C ASP A 351 5.36 19.37 -1.15
N GLU A 352 6.15 20.43 -1.01
CA GLU A 352 6.34 21.17 0.25
C GLU A 352 5.43 22.40 0.33
N THR A 353 4.47 22.54 -0.59
CA THR A 353 3.46 23.61 -0.54
C THR A 353 2.70 23.51 0.79
N LYS A 354 2.74 24.60 1.55
CA LYS A 354 2.04 24.69 2.84
C LYS A 354 0.54 24.66 2.60
N VAL A 355 -0.14 23.80 3.36
CA VAL A 355 -1.59 23.70 3.38
C VAL A 355 -2.04 24.21 4.75
N PRO A 356 -2.80 25.32 4.87
CA PRO A 356 -3.26 25.83 6.14
C PRO A 356 -4.08 24.81 6.94
N CYS A 357 -4.24 25.04 8.24
CA CYS A 357 -4.96 24.08 9.10
C CYS A 357 -6.45 23.96 8.71
N PRO A 358 -6.98 22.74 8.47
CA PRO A 358 -8.41 22.53 8.19
C PRO A 358 -9.35 22.91 9.34
N GLY A 359 -8.83 23.02 10.57
CA GLY A 359 -9.62 23.39 11.75
C GLY A 359 -9.62 24.90 12.03
N CYS A 360 -8.47 25.57 11.92
CA CYS A 360 -8.32 26.97 12.34
C CYS A 360 -7.80 27.92 11.26
N ARG A 361 -7.58 27.45 10.03
CA ARG A 361 -6.99 28.18 8.89
C ARG A 361 -5.59 28.76 9.11
N SER A 362 -4.97 28.49 10.26
CA SER A 362 -3.64 28.98 10.53
C SER A 362 -2.58 28.37 9.61
N ASP A 363 -1.67 29.21 9.15
CA ASP A 363 -0.45 28.88 8.42
C ASP A 363 0.73 28.55 9.35
N ASN A 364 0.57 28.78 10.67
CA ASN A 364 1.47 28.31 11.71
C ASN A 364 1.36 26.79 11.84
N ILE A 365 2.05 26.12 10.93
CA ILE A 365 2.06 24.66 10.75
C ILE A 365 3.51 24.18 10.67
N GLY A 366 3.77 23.02 11.25
CA GLY A 366 5.06 22.34 11.17
C GLY A 366 4.90 20.93 10.62
N GLY A 367 5.95 20.34 10.07
CA GLY A 367 5.86 18.95 9.61
C GLY A 367 7.17 18.43 9.07
N ASN A 368 7.73 17.42 9.72
CA ASN A 368 8.86 16.62 9.22
C ASN A 368 8.42 15.18 8.90
N SER A 369 7.11 14.93 8.81
CA SER A 369 6.52 13.60 8.66
C SER A 369 5.84 13.45 7.30
N TYR A 370 5.86 12.24 6.78
CA TYR A 370 5.20 11.85 5.54
C TYR A 370 4.43 10.54 5.79
N PRO A 371 3.11 10.47 5.52
CA PRO A 371 2.33 9.24 5.67
C PRO A 371 2.75 8.13 4.69
N SER A 372 3.23 8.51 3.51
CA SER A 372 3.84 7.62 2.53
C SER A 372 4.94 8.37 1.80
N PHE A 373 5.82 7.65 1.12
CA PHE A 373 6.87 8.26 0.31
C PHE A 373 6.31 9.34 -0.63
N GLY A 374 6.96 10.51 -0.65
CA GLY A 374 6.55 11.66 -1.47
C GLY A 374 5.38 12.50 -0.95
N VAL A 375 4.60 12.05 0.04
CA VAL A 375 3.41 12.79 0.50
C VAL A 375 3.67 13.54 1.80
N LYS A 376 3.71 14.87 1.75
CA LYS A 376 3.98 15.71 2.92
C LYS A 376 2.77 15.79 3.83
N SER A 377 2.99 15.66 5.15
CA SER A 377 1.97 15.97 6.15
C SER A 377 2.35 17.19 7.00
N TRP A 378 1.32 17.94 7.38
CA TRP A 378 1.39 19.14 8.21
C TRP A 378 0.71 18.89 9.56
N GLU A 379 1.23 19.51 10.61
CA GLU A 379 0.73 19.48 11.98
C GLU A 379 0.51 20.93 12.43
N CYS A 380 -0.70 21.25 12.90
CA CYS A 380 -1.02 22.60 13.34
C CYS A 380 -0.27 23.00 14.62
N ALA A 381 0.44 24.12 14.59
CA ALA A 381 1.18 24.66 15.72
C ALA A 381 0.44 25.79 16.45
N ASN A 382 -0.70 26.29 15.93
CA ASN A 382 -1.54 27.25 16.65
C ASN A 382 -2.00 26.66 18.02
N PRO A 383 -1.61 27.27 19.16
CA PRO A 383 -1.92 26.77 20.50
C PRO A 383 -3.42 26.90 20.85
N LEU A 384 -4.15 27.80 20.19
CA LEU A 384 -5.60 27.99 20.36
C LEU A 384 -6.43 27.26 19.30
N CYS A 385 -5.84 26.41 18.47
CA CYS A 385 -6.62 25.57 17.56
C CYS A 385 -7.55 24.63 18.34
N ALA A 386 -8.86 24.70 18.09
CA ALA A 386 -9.85 23.86 18.78
C ALA A 386 -9.62 22.35 18.54
N ASP A 387 -9.07 21.99 17.38
CA ASP A 387 -8.83 20.61 16.93
C ASP A 387 -7.55 19.95 17.47
N ARG A 388 -6.77 20.66 18.32
CA ARG A 388 -5.64 20.02 19.03
C ARG A 388 -6.13 18.81 19.82
N SER A 389 -5.31 17.78 19.97
CA SER A 389 -5.60 16.66 20.86
C SER A 389 -5.75 17.09 22.32
N ILE A 390 -6.33 16.23 23.16
CA ILE A 390 -6.45 16.45 24.61
C ILE A 390 -5.11 16.59 25.35
N TYR A 391 -3.99 16.23 24.71
CA TYR A 391 -2.64 16.37 25.29
C TYR A 391 -1.82 17.42 24.52
N ASN A 392 -2.51 18.48 24.08
CA ASN A 392 -1.96 19.69 23.48
C ASN A 392 -1.10 19.49 22.22
N ARG A 393 -1.30 18.39 21.51
CA ARG A 393 -0.65 18.14 20.21
C ARG A 393 -1.53 18.55 19.03
N GLY A 394 -0.95 19.16 18.00
CA GLY A 394 -1.65 19.50 16.76
C GLY A 394 -2.19 18.28 16.01
N LYS A 395 -3.30 18.47 15.28
CA LYS A 395 -3.82 17.44 14.37
C LYS A 395 -2.99 17.42 13.08
N ARG A 396 -2.66 16.21 12.61
CA ARG A 396 -1.95 16.00 11.33
C ARG A 396 -2.91 15.82 10.17
N TYR A 397 -2.52 16.33 9.01
CA TYR A 397 -3.26 16.22 7.76
C TYR A 397 -2.30 16.34 6.57
N ASP A 398 -2.73 15.89 5.40
CA ASP A 398 -2.01 16.00 4.13
C ASP A 398 -3.01 16.32 3.00
N PHE A 399 -2.54 17.00 1.96
CA PHE A 399 -3.40 17.44 0.86
C PHE A 399 -4.05 16.28 0.12
N ARG A 400 -3.32 15.18 -0.11
CA ARG A 400 -3.86 13.98 -0.76
C ARG A 400 -5.06 13.42 0.00
N SER A 401 -4.96 13.31 1.31
CA SER A 401 -6.08 12.86 2.16
C SER A 401 -7.27 13.82 2.10
N LEU A 402 -7.05 15.13 2.04
CA LEU A 402 -8.10 16.14 1.90
C LEU A 402 -8.84 16.00 0.55
N LEU A 403 -8.09 15.89 -0.54
CA LEU A 403 -8.61 15.66 -1.89
C LEU A 403 -9.46 14.38 -1.96
N LYS A 404 -8.97 13.29 -1.37
CA LYS A 404 -9.74 12.04 -1.26
C LYS A 404 -11.03 12.20 -0.46
N GLN A 405 -11.08 13.05 0.57
CA GLN A 405 -12.30 13.24 1.35
C GLN A 405 -13.36 14.06 0.59
N GLU A 406 -12.94 15.07 -0.17
CA GLU A 406 -13.81 15.84 -1.07
C GLU A 406 -14.48 14.92 -2.11
N ALA A 407 -13.71 13.96 -2.65
CA ALA A 407 -14.18 13.02 -3.66
C ALA A 407 -15.39 12.15 -3.23
N ILE A 408 -15.57 11.90 -1.92
CA ILE A 408 -16.62 11.02 -1.38
C ILE A 408 -18.03 11.57 -1.65
N GLU A 409 -18.20 12.88 -1.56
CA GLU A 409 -19.51 13.55 -1.70
C GLU A 409 -19.64 14.33 -3.01
N THR A 410 -18.66 14.22 -3.90
CA THR A 410 -18.73 14.85 -5.23
C THR A 410 -19.56 13.98 -6.18
N ASP A 411 -20.70 14.50 -6.65
CA ASP A 411 -21.52 13.83 -7.65
C ASP A 411 -20.71 13.48 -8.91
N GLY A 412 -20.88 12.27 -9.44
CA GLY A 412 -20.09 11.73 -10.55
C GLY A 412 -18.85 10.95 -10.10
N ASN A 413 -18.47 10.96 -8.82
CA ASN A 413 -17.42 10.10 -8.27
C ASN A 413 -17.94 8.76 -7.73
N GLN A 414 -19.25 8.53 -7.73
CA GLN A 414 -19.80 7.29 -7.23
C GLN A 414 -19.41 6.11 -8.13
N ILE A 415 -18.84 5.08 -7.52
CA ILE A 415 -18.51 3.79 -8.15
C ILE A 415 -19.65 2.82 -7.85
N SER A 416 -20.11 2.09 -8.86
CA SER A 416 -21.17 1.10 -8.66
C SER A 416 -20.67 -0.10 -7.83
N LEU A 417 -21.55 -0.66 -7.00
CA LEU A 417 -21.25 -1.89 -6.25
C LEU A 417 -20.85 -3.05 -7.16
N GLU A 418 -21.42 -3.11 -8.36
CA GLU A 418 -21.07 -4.09 -9.38
C GLU A 418 -19.61 -3.95 -9.83
N SER A 419 -19.18 -2.73 -10.15
CA SER A 419 -17.81 -2.44 -10.55
C SER A 419 -16.83 -2.76 -9.42
N VAL A 420 -17.14 -2.38 -8.17
CA VAL A 420 -16.32 -2.74 -7.00
C VAL A 420 -16.22 -4.26 -6.81
N ARG A 421 -17.33 -4.99 -6.91
CA ARG A 421 -17.33 -6.46 -6.77
C ARG A 421 -16.58 -7.16 -7.89
N ARG A 422 -16.64 -6.62 -9.10
CA ARG A 422 -15.90 -7.14 -10.25
C ARG A 422 -14.40 -6.92 -10.07
N TRP A 423 -13.97 -5.71 -9.69
CA TRP A 423 -12.58 -5.31 -9.63
C TRP A 423 -11.94 -5.39 -8.24
N GLN A 424 -12.58 -6.10 -7.31
CA GLN A 424 -11.99 -6.42 -6.01
C GLN A 424 -10.89 -7.49 -6.10
N ARG A 425 -10.82 -8.25 -7.21
CA ARG A 425 -9.76 -9.22 -7.52
C ARG A 425 -8.90 -8.67 -8.65
N ASP A 426 -7.70 -9.20 -8.80
CA ASP A 426 -6.73 -8.81 -9.82
C ASP A 426 -6.41 -9.91 -10.85
N VAL A 427 -7.15 -11.02 -10.83
CA VAL A 427 -7.25 -11.96 -11.96
C VAL A 427 -8.72 -12.03 -12.36
N LEU A 428 -9.03 -11.63 -13.60
CA LEU A 428 -10.40 -11.35 -14.05
C LEU A 428 -10.66 -11.88 -15.47
N PRO A 429 -11.90 -12.29 -15.79
CA PRO A 429 -12.31 -12.49 -17.18
C PRO A 429 -12.27 -11.17 -17.96
N PHE A 430 -11.60 -11.18 -19.11
CA PHE A 430 -11.55 -10.09 -20.07
C PHE A 430 -12.90 -9.95 -20.80
N ILE A 431 -13.45 -8.73 -20.81
CA ILE A 431 -14.70 -8.41 -21.52
C ILE A 431 -14.41 -7.50 -22.73
N SER A 432 -13.86 -6.32 -22.49
CA SER A 432 -13.47 -5.35 -23.54
C SER A 432 -12.46 -4.34 -22.98
N ASP A 433 -11.77 -3.60 -23.85
CA ASP A 433 -10.90 -2.51 -23.40
C ASP A 433 -11.76 -1.35 -22.82
N GLU A 434 -12.95 -1.07 -23.38
CA GLU A 434 -13.95 -0.12 -22.85
C GLU A 434 -14.28 -0.35 -21.37
N GLU A 435 -14.48 -1.61 -20.96
CA GLU A 435 -14.80 -1.96 -19.56
C GLU A 435 -13.63 -1.69 -18.60
N ILE A 436 -12.40 -1.90 -19.08
CA ILE A 436 -11.18 -1.53 -18.35
C ILE A 436 -11.11 -0.01 -18.21
N LEU A 437 -11.36 0.73 -19.28
CA LEU A 437 -11.33 2.19 -19.29
C LEU A 437 -12.36 2.78 -18.33
N ASP A 438 -13.61 2.32 -18.36
CA ASP A 438 -14.66 2.76 -17.43
C ASP A 438 -14.26 2.56 -15.97
N THR A 439 -13.66 1.41 -15.69
CA THR A 439 -13.16 1.10 -14.35
C THR A 439 -12.02 2.03 -13.98
N LEU A 440 -11.06 2.26 -14.88
CA LEU A 440 -9.93 3.16 -14.65
C LEU A 440 -10.40 4.59 -14.35
N LEU A 441 -11.35 5.09 -15.14
CA LEU A 441 -11.99 6.39 -14.93
C LEU A 441 -12.64 6.45 -13.54
N ALA A 442 -13.44 5.45 -13.18
CA ALA A 442 -14.19 5.45 -11.93
C ALA A 442 -13.29 5.29 -10.69
N HIS A 443 -12.21 4.51 -10.78
CA HIS A 443 -11.37 4.15 -9.62
C HIS A 443 -10.16 5.06 -9.42
N TYR A 444 -9.61 5.61 -10.51
CA TYR A 444 -8.32 6.31 -10.53
C TYR A 444 -8.39 7.75 -11.08
N SER A 445 -9.60 8.32 -11.21
CA SER A 445 -9.78 9.75 -11.49
C SER A 445 -10.97 10.32 -10.72
N MET A 446 -11.02 11.64 -10.54
CA MET A 446 -12.16 12.36 -9.98
C MET A 446 -12.88 13.18 -11.04
N ARG A 447 -14.13 13.57 -10.76
CA ARG A 447 -14.88 14.52 -11.58
C ARG A 447 -14.07 15.80 -11.73
N GLY A 448 -14.03 16.32 -12.95
CA GLY A 448 -13.23 17.49 -13.32
C GLY A 448 -11.78 17.17 -13.67
N ASP A 449 -11.31 15.95 -13.44
CA ASP A 449 -9.97 15.53 -13.89
C ASP A 449 -9.92 15.47 -15.42
N VAL A 450 -8.76 15.80 -15.97
CA VAL A 450 -8.41 15.47 -17.35
C VAL A 450 -7.80 14.06 -17.39
N VAL A 451 -8.36 13.21 -18.24
CA VAL A 451 -7.90 11.85 -18.52
C VAL A 451 -7.32 11.82 -19.92
N VAL A 452 -6.09 11.33 -20.06
CA VAL A 452 -5.40 11.23 -21.34
C VAL A 452 -5.34 9.78 -21.78
N LEU A 453 -5.83 9.49 -22.99
CA LEU A 453 -5.84 8.18 -23.61
C LEU A 453 -4.82 8.18 -24.75
N LEU A 454 -3.76 7.37 -24.63
CA LEU A 454 -2.66 7.27 -25.58
C LEU A 454 -2.68 5.91 -26.28
N ASP A 455 -2.73 5.92 -27.60
CA ASP A 455 -2.75 4.72 -28.45
C ASP A 455 -3.96 3.79 -28.17
N VAL A 456 -4.97 4.30 -27.48
CA VAL A 456 -6.21 3.61 -27.14
C VAL A 456 -7.23 3.82 -28.26
N LYS A 457 -7.77 2.74 -28.81
CA LYS A 457 -8.77 2.81 -29.90
C LYS A 457 -10.20 2.98 -29.39
N GLU A 458 -10.51 2.36 -28.26
CA GLU A 458 -11.82 2.43 -27.63
C GLU A 458 -11.95 3.70 -26.77
N SER A 459 -13.17 4.07 -26.43
CA SER A 459 -13.45 5.17 -25.50
C SER A 459 -14.29 4.63 -24.35
N PRO A 460 -14.18 5.22 -23.14
CA PRO A 460 -15.06 4.89 -22.02
C PRO A 460 -16.54 5.10 -22.40
N SER A 461 -17.44 4.30 -21.83
CA SER A 461 -18.88 4.36 -22.11
C SER A 461 -19.51 5.67 -21.64
N GLU A 462 -19.06 6.20 -20.50
CA GLU A 462 -19.49 7.50 -19.96
C GLU A 462 -18.31 8.24 -19.29
N PRO A 463 -18.03 9.50 -19.69
CA PRO A 463 -16.95 10.30 -19.08
C PRO A 463 -17.16 10.66 -17.62
N ARG A 464 -18.38 10.55 -17.07
CA ARG A 464 -18.73 10.88 -15.66
C ARG A 464 -18.23 12.26 -15.21
N GLY A 465 -18.24 13.24 -16.12
CA GLY A 465 -17.76 14.60 -15.85
C GLY A 465 -16.22 14.74 -15.81
N ARG A 466 -15.46 13.80 -16.38
CA ARG A 466 -14.04 13.96 -16.70
C ARG A 466 -13.87 14.53 -18.11
N ASP A 467 -12.78 15.26 -18.32
CA ASP A 467 -12.36 15.73 -19.65
C ASP A 467 -11.47 14.67 -20.31
N LEU A 468 -11.96 14.01 -21.34
CA LEU A 468 -11.22 12.95 -22.04
C LEU A 468 -10.43 13.54 -23.21
N ARG A 469 -9.14 13.27 -23.26
CA ARG A 469 -8.25 13.69 -24.34
C ARG A 469 -7.56 12.49 -24.94
N SER A 470 -7.76 12.27 -26.22
CA SER A 470 -7.07 11.21 -26.96
C SER A 470 -5.87 11.79 -27.70
N GLY A 471 -4.81 10.99 -27.82
CA GLY A 471 -3.63 11.33 -28.59
C GLY A 471 -2.87 10.08 -29.00
N GLU A 472 -1.91 10.27 -29.89
CA GLU A 472 -0.90 9.27 -30.22
C GLU A 472 0.34 9.50 -29.34
N GLU A 473 1.19 8.47 -29.27
CA GLU A 473 2.50 8.57 -28.65
C GLU A 473 3.27 9.83 -29.13
N PRO A 474 3.72 10.71 -28.21
CA PRO A 474 4.67 11.75 -28.58
C PRO A 474 6.00 11.11 -29.00
N GLU A 475 6.62 11.61 -30.09
CA GLU A 475 7.96 11.19 -30.52
C GLU A 475 8.94 11.29 -29.34
N SER A 476 9.32 10.15 -28.79
CA SER A 476 10.22 10.08 -27.64
C SER A 476 11.66 9.96 -28.12
N ALA A 477 12.57 10.64 -27.41
CA ALA A 477 14.01 10.48 -27.62
C ALA A 477 14.44 9.02 -27.36
N SER A 478 15.68 8.68 -27.75
CA SER A 478 16.28 7.41 -27.37
C SER A 478 16.20 7.21 -25.85
N GLY A 479 15.85 6.00 -25.40
CA GLY A 479 15.68 5.65 -23.99
C GLY A 479 16.83 6.02 -23.07
N ASN A 480 16.64 5.79 -21.76
CA ASN A 480 17.68 5.96 -20.76
C ASN A 480 18.40 4.62 -20.48
N PRO A 481 19.40 4.21 -21.28
CA PRO A 481 20.10 2.94 -21.08
C PRO A 481 20.84 2.91 -19.73
N LEU A 482 21.19 4.07 -19.17
CA LEU A 482 21.96 4.18 -17.93
C LEU A 482 21.20 3.61 -16.73
N PHE A 483 19.86 3.54 -16.77
CA PHE A 483 19.10 2.96 -15.67
C PHE A 483 19.51 1.51 -15.39
N TRP A 484 19.69 0.70 -16.43
CA TRP A 484 19.99 -0.73 -16.29
C TRP A 484 21.41 -1.03 -15.81
N ASP A 485 22.27 -0.01 -15.80
CA ASP A 485 23.63 -0.02 -15.24
C ASP A 485 23.77 0.93 -14.04
N SER A 486 22.66 1.39 -13.46
CA SER A 486 22.62 2.39 -12.39
C SER A 486 23.19 1.89 -11.06
N ALA A 487 23.36 2.83 -10.13
CA ALA A 487 23.84 2.53 -8.79
C ALA A 487 22.92 1.56 -8.05
N PHE A 488 21.61 1.60 -8.33
CA PHE A 488 20.62 0.69 -7.75
C PHE A 488 21.01 -0.79 -7.91
N PHE A 489 21.34 -1.21 -9.13
CA PHE A 489 21.73 -2.60 -9.42
C PHE A 489 23.10 -2.95 -8.82
N CYS A 490 24.02 -1.99 -8.84
CA CYS A 490 25.36 -2.15 -8.25
C CYS A 490 25.34 -2.36 -6.72
N ARG A 491 24.22 -2.08 -6.03
CA ARG A 491 24.08 -2.29 -4.58
C ARG A 491 23.88 -3.74 -4.17
N TYR A 492 23.52 -4.64 -5.09
CA TYR A 492 23.28 -6.06 -4.77
C TYR A 492 23.91 -7.04 -5.75
N LEU A 493 24.24 -6.62 -6.97
CA LEU A 493 24.93 -7.49 -7.92
C LEU A 493 26.40 -7.68 -7.50
N PRO A 494 26.91 -8.93 -7.43
CA PRO A 494 28.30 -9.20 -7.10
C PRO A 494 29.26 -8.74 -8.20
N VAL A 495 30.45 -8.26 -7.84
CA VAL A 495 31.56 -8.10 -8.78
C VAL A 495 32.16 -9.48 -9.07
N LYS A 496 31.70 -10.12 -10.17
CA LYS A 496 32.07 -11.45 -10.70
C LYS A 496 32.03 -12.63 -9.67
N PRO A 497 31.24 -13.69 -9.93
CA PRO A 497 31.27 -14.88 -9.08
C PRO A 497 32.63 -15.59 -9.16
N PRO A 498 33.12 -16.19 -8.06
CA PRO A 498 34.30 -17.05 -8.10
C PRO A 498 34.02 -18.32 -8.93
N SER A 499 35.05 -18.84 -9.61
CA SER A 499 35.01 -20.16 -10.24
C SER A 499 35.04 -21.26 -9.17
N PRO A 500 34.41 -22.44 -9.42
CA PRO A 500 34.42 -23.55 -8.47
C PRO A 500 35.85 -23.96 -8.11
N SER A 501 36.09 -24.24 -6.83
CA SER A 501 37.44 -24.41 -6.26
C SER A 501 37.71 -25.78 -5.62
N GLY A 502 36.83 -26.77 -5.81
CA GLY A 502 36.97 -28.10 -5.20
C GLY A 502 36.62 -29.28 -6.13
N PRO A 503 37.07 -30.50 -5.79
CA PRO A 503 36.64 -31.72 -6.48
C PRO A 503 35.14 -31.98 -6.22
N MET A 504 34.39 -32.17 -7.30
CA MET A 504 32.94 -32.37 -7.29
C MET A 504 32.56 -33.67 -6.57
N THR A 505 31.58 -33.60 -5.68
CA THR A 505 31.01 -34.79 -5.04
C THR A 505 29.97 -35.42 -5.97
N GLN A 506 29.97 -36.74 -6.12
CA GLN A 506 28.90 -37.43 -6.85
C GLN A 506 27.57 -37.23 -6.12
N LEU A 507 26.58 -36.67 -6.81
CA LEU A 507 25.19 -36.65 -6.35
C LEU A 507 24.70 -38.10 -6.17
N SER A 508 24.59 -38.55 -4.93
CA SER A 508 23.87 -39.79 -4.62
C SER A 508 22.41 -39.43 -4.36
N VAL A 509 21.58 -39.43 -5.40
CA VAL A 509 20.14 -39.65 -5.18
C VAL A 509 20.06 -41.09 -4.63
N SER A 510 19.55 -41.26 -3.41
CA SER A 510 19.40 -42.59 -2.82
C SER A 510 18.46 -43.45 -3.67
N ASP A 511 18.51 -44.77 -3.51
CA ASP A 511 17.61 -45.74 -4.19
C ASP A 511 16.11 -45.43 -4.01
N SER A 512 15.76 -44.52 -3.10
CA SER A 512 14.41 -44.04 -2.81
C SER A 512 13.84 -43.04 -3.84
N GLY A 513 14.65 -42.52 -4.78
CA GLY A 513 14.21 -41.56 -5.81
C GLY A 513 14.04 -40.12 -5.32
N TRP A 514 14.47 -39.81 -4.10
CA TRP A 514 14.44 -38.45 -3.54
C TRP A 514 15.56 -38.21 -2.52
N GLY A 515 15.99 -36.96 -2.33
CA GLY A 515 16.98 -36.56 -1.33
C GLY A 515 16.72 -35.18 -0.71
N VAL A 516 16.98 -35.04 0.59
CA VAL A 516 16.91 -33.77 1.33
C VAL A 516 18.28 -33.46 1.94
N VAL A 517 18.96 -32.46 1.39
CA VAL A 517 20.25 -31.98 1.86
C VAL A 517 20.04 -30.81 2.82
N GLU A 518 20.56 -30.95 4.04
CA GLU A 518 20.55 -29.86 5.01
C GLU A 518 21.74 -28.94 4.76
N GLY A 519 21.50 -27.65 4.49
CA GLY A 519 22.59 -26.70 4.25
C GLY A 519 22.15 -25.40 3.58
N ASP A 520 23.10 -24.48 3.41
CA ASP A 520 22.89 -23.29 2.60
C ASP A 520 22.84 -23.65 1.11
N ALA A 521 21.83 -23.14 0.39
CA ALA A 521 21.61 -23.49 -1.01
C ALA A 521 22.81 -23.13 -1.91
N VAL A 522 23.53 -22.04 -1.65
CA VAL A 522 24.70 -21.67 -2.46
C VAL A 522 25.83 -22.64 -2.23
N GLU A 523 26.10 -23.00 -0.97
CA GLU A 523 27.17 -23.93 -0.61
C GLU A 523 26.90 -25.34 -1.14
N VAL A 524 25.69 -25.85 -0.94
CA VAL A 524 25.30 -27.19 -1.41
C VAL A 524 25.30 -27.27 -2.92
N LEU A 525 24.74 -26.27 -3.62
CA LEU A 525 24.73 -26.30 -5.09
C LEU A 525 26.14 -26.18 -5.66
N ALA A 526 27.08 -25.48 -5.02
CA ALA A 526 28.45 -25.35 -5.50
C ALA A 526 29.18 -26.71 -5.62
N ASP A 527 28.78 -27.71 -4.83
CA ASP A 527 29.34 -29.07 -4.87
C ASP A 527 28.66 -29.96 -5.93
N ILE A 528 27.58 -29.50 -6.55
CA ILE A 528 26.80 -30.22 -7.57
C ILE A 528 27.38 -29.96 -8.98
N PRO A 529 27.52 -30.99 -9.85
CA PRO A 529 27.91 -30.83 -11.24
C PRO A 529 27.07 -29.84 -12.06
N ASP A 530 27.71 -29.21 -13.04
CA ASP A 530 27.01 -28.49 -14.11
C ASP A 530 26.02 -29.42 -14.82
N GLY A 531 24.83 -28.91 -15.15
CA GLY A 531 23.85 -29.68 -15.93
C GLY A 531 23.35 -30.97 -15.26
N ALA A 532 23.23 -30.98 -13.93
CA ALA A 532 22.66 -32.10 -13.17
C ALA A 532 21.13 -32.22 -13.33
N PHE A 533 20.40 -31.09 -13.29
CA PHE A 533 18.95 -31.08 -13.13
C PHE A 533 18.17 -30.83 -14.43
N ASP A 534 17.04 -31.49 -14.59
CA ASP A 534 16.16 -31.35 -15.76
C ASP A 534 15.19 -30.15 -15.61
N ARG A 535 14.72 -29.87 -14.39
CA ARG A 535 13.86 -28.74 -14.04
C ARG A 535 14.12 -28.31 -12.60
N ALA A 536 13.99 -27.02 -12.33
CA ALA A 536 13.93 -26.51 -10.96
C ALA A 536 12.53 -25.95 -10.70
N VAL A 537 11.93 -26.27 -9.56
CA VAL A 537 10.62 -25.76 -9.13
C VAL A 537 10.74 -25.32 -7.69
N THR A 538 10.39 -24.07 -7.39
CA THR A 538 10.55 -23.56 -6.03
C THR A 538 9.62 -22.39 -5.69
N SER A 539 9.57 -22.08 -4.40
CA SER A 539 9.05 -20.83 -3.85
C SER A 539 10.08 -20.31 -2.83
N PRO A 540 10.87 -19.28 -3.16
CA PRO A 540 11.85 -18.71 -2.23
C PRO A 540 11.17 -18.19 -0.96
N PRO A 541 11.92 -17.99 0.13
CA PRO A 541 11.47 -17.14 1.21
C PRO A 541 11.26 -15.70 0.68
N TYR A 542 10.03 -15.19 0.73
CA TYR A 542 9.75 -13.82 0.31
C TYR A 542 10.35 -12.82 1.29
N TYR A 543 10.88 -11.71 0.77
CA TYR A 543 11.53 -10.67 1.56
C TYR A 543 10.70 -10.26 2.78
N ASN A 544 11.22 -10.55 3.98
CA ASN A 544 10.65 -10.20 5.29
C ASN A 544 9.19 -10.62 5.56
N ALA A 545 8.60 -11.46 4.70
CA ALA A 545 7.20 -11.84 4.79
C ALA A 545 6.92 -12.83 5.94
N ARG A 546 7.95 -13.48 6.47
CA ARG A 546 7.88 -14.49 7.54
C ARG A 546 9.03 -14.35 8.52
N GLU A 547 8.83 -14.81 9.76
CA GLU A 547 9.80 -14.70 10.84
C GLU A 547 11.13 -15.44 10.56
N TYR A 548 11.08 -16.53 9.79
CA TYR A 548 12.26 -17.30 9.39
C TYR A 548 13.07 -16.65 8.24
N ALA A 549 12.54 -15.58 7.63
CA ALA A 549 13.05 -14.96 6.43
C ALA A 549 13.26 -13.46 6.68
N GLN A 550 14.41 -13.07 7.23
CA GLN A 550 14.68 -11.69 7.64
C GLN A 550 16.00 -11.18 7.07
N TRP A 551 15.93 -10.06 6.34
CA TRP A 551 17.05 -9.33 5.79
C TRP A 551 17.05 -7.88 6.27
N PRO A 552 18.22 -7.24 6.38
CA PRO A 552 18.31 -5.85 6.82
C PRO A 552 17.66 -4.88 5.83
N ASN A 553 17.80 -5.14 4.53
CA ASN A 553 17.24 -4.35 3.44
C ASN A 553 17.09 -5.17 2.15
N LEU A 554 16.37 -4.61 1.17
CA LEU A 554 16.10 -5.26 -0.11
C LEU A 554 17.37 -5.68 -0.87
N TYR A 555 18.47 -4.92 -0.75
CA TYR A 555 19.71 -5.24 -1.46
C TYR A 555 20.36 -6.55 -0.97
N ALA A 556 20.36 -6.77 0.35
CA ALA A 556 20.86 -8.02 0.93
C ALA A 556 20.03 -9.22 0.45
N TYR A 557 18.70 -9.08 0.40
CA TYR A 557 17.81 -10.11 -0.13
C TYR A 557 18.07 -10.42 -1.60
N MET A 558 18.11 -9.38 -2.44
CA MET A 558 18.36 -9.56 -3.87
C MET A 558 19.73 -10.19 -4.14
N HIS A 559 20.74 -9.89 -3.31
CA HIS A 559 22.05 -10.53 -3.42
C HIS A 559 21.99 -12.04 -3.17
N ASP A 560 21.34 -12.47 -2.09
CA ASP A 560 21.22 -13.89 -1.76
C ASP A 560 20.43 -14.64 -2.84
N MET A 561 19.29 -14.09 -3.26
CA MET A 561 18.48 -14.68 -4.32
C MET A 561 19.26 -14.78 -5.64
N TYR A 562 20.05 -13.74 -5.97
CA TYR A 562 20.90 -13.74 -7.17
C TYR A 562 21.95 -14.85 -7.11
N ARG A 563 22.65 -15.02 -5.98
CA ARG A 563 23.68 -16.06 -5.82
C ARG A 563 23.11 -17.47 -5.97
N ILE A 564 21.97 -17.74 -5.33
CA ILE A 564 21.31 -19.05 -5.41
C ILE A 564 20.84 -19.33 -6.83
N ALA A 565 20.15 -18.37 -7.45
CA ALA A 565 19.67 -18.50 -8.83
C ALA A 565 20.82 -18.69 -9.84
N ASN A 566 21.98 -18.09 -9.61
CA ASN A 566 23.16 -18.29 -10.45
C ASN A 566 23.69 -19.74 -10.37
N GLU A 567 23.66 -20.36 -9.19
CA GLU A 567 23.99 -21.79 -9.05
C GLU A 567 22.91 -22.70 -9.66
N VAL A 568 21.63 -22.34 -9.56
CA VAL A 568 20.55 -23.04 -10.28
C VAL A 568 20.77 -22.96 -11.79
N PHE A 569 21.16 -21.80 -12.33
CA PHE A 569 21.49 -21.66 -13.75
C PHE A 569 22.62 -22.61 -14.17
N ARG A 570 23.68 -22.72 -13.37
CA ARG A 570 24.82 -23.61 -13.65
C ARG A 570 24.40 -25.07 -13.65
N THR A 571 23.67 -25.49 -12.61
CA THR A 571 23.29 -26.88 -12.36
C THR A 571 22.12 -27.37 -13.23
N LEU A 572 21.33 -26.49 -13.85
CA LEU A 572 20.32 -26.90 -14.84
C LEU A 572 20.93 -27.37 -16.16
N LYS A 573 20.34 -28.38 -16.79
CA LYS A 573 20.70 -28.83 -18.14
C LYS A 573 20.30 -27.77 -19.19
N PRO A 574 21.00 -27.70 -20.34
CA PRO A 574 20.57 -26.86 -21.47
C PRO A 574 19.10 -27.10 -21.82
N GLY A 575 18.35 -26.04 -22.10
CA GLY A 575 16.90 -26.09 -22.35
C GLY A 575 16.03 -26.27 -21.11
N GLY A 576 16.63 -26.50 -19.93
CA GLY A 576 15.93 -26.73 -18.67
C GLY A 576 15.18 -25.49 -18.20
N LEU A 577 14.01 -25.72 -17.58
CA LEU A 577 13.17 -24.66 -17.03
C LEU A 577 13.45 -24.47 -15.54
N TYR A 578 13.46 -23.21 -15.12
CA TYR A 578 13.35 -22.82 -13.73
C TYR A 578 12.00 -22.14 -13.51
N VAL A 579 11.19 -22.77 -12.67
CA VAL A 579 9.83 -22.36 -12.32
C VAL A 579 9.87 -21.79 -10.90
N TYR A 580 9.63 -20.49 -10.78
CA TYR A 580 9.93 -19.70 -9.58
C TYR A 580 8.68 -18.94 -9.13
N ASN A 581 8.03 -19.45 -8.07
CA ASN A 581 6.83 -18.85 -7.51
C ASN A 581 7.19 -17.68 -6.59
N ILE A 582 6.78 -16.44 -6.89
CA ILE A 582 7.03 -15.26 -6.07
C ILE A 582 5.82 -14.34 -5.99
N PHE A 583 5.69 -13.65 -4.86
CA PHE A 583 4.61 -12.69 -4.63
C PHE A 583 5.12 -11.27 -4.42
N ASP A 584 4.50 -10.31 -5.11
CA ASP A 584 4.71 -8.89 -4.88
C ASP A 584 4.04 -8.45 -3.55
N TYR A 585 4.75 -8.70 -2.45
CA TYR A 585 4.27 -8.51 -1.09
C TYR A 585 4.26 -7.03 -0.66
N PHE A 586 3.47 -6.68 0.36
CA PHE A 586 3.40 -5.32 0.90
C PHE A 586 4.30 -5.16 2.13
N ASP A 587 5.43 -4.47 1.97
CA ASP A 587 6.37 -4.20 3.07
C ASP A 587 7.24 -2.97 2.76
N ASN A 588 8.21 -2.68 3.62
CA ASN A 588 9.20 -1.63 3.44
C ASN A 588 10.52 -2.22 2.92
N GLU A 589 11.02 -1.70 1.79
CA GLU A 589 12.31 -2.09 1.21
C GLU A 589 13.51 -1.83 2.13
N ARG A 590 13.35 -0.93 3.11
CA ARG A 590 14.39 -0.51 4.05
C ARG A 590 15.64 0.06 3.36
N VAL A 591 15.48 0.61 2.15
CA VAL A 591 16.56 1.25 1.37
C VAL A 591 16.58 2.77 1.49
N VAL A 592 15.50 3.37 2.01
CA VAL A 592 15.38 4.83 2.21
C VAL A 592 15.10 5.19 3.67
N THR A 593 14.05 4.59 4.22
CA THR A 593 13.55 4.79 5.59
C THR A 593 13.21 3.45 6.20
N PHE A 594 13.22 3.35 7.52
CA PHE A 594 12.81 2.14 8.25
C PHE A 594 11.43 2.27 8.92
N SER A 595 10.74 3.41 8.74
CA SER A 595 9.40 3.63 9.30
C SER A 595 8.28 3.16 8.37
N ASP A 596 7.04 3.14 8.87
CA ASP A 596 5.86 2.77 8.07
C ASP A 596 5.67 3.63 6.80
N MET A 597 6.27 4.82 6.74
CA MET A 597 6.29 5.69 5.55
C MET A 597 6.82 4.97 4.29
N GLY A 598 7.77 4.04 4.47
CA GLY A 598 8.41 3.32 3.37
C GLY A 598 7.63 2.09 2.89
N LYS A 599 6.50 1.75 3.55
CA LYS A 599 5.71 0.58 3.17
C LYS A 599 5.01 0.81 1.82
N LYS A 600 5.21 -0.12 0.89
CA LYS A 600 4.59 -0.15 -0.43
C LYS A 600 4.47 -1.59 -0.92
N ARG A 601 3.89 -1.80 -2.10
CA ARG A 601 3.99 -3.09 -2.78
C ARG A 601 5.40 -3.21 -3.36
N LEU A 602 6.08 -4.31 -3.04
CA LEU A 602 7.41 -4.60 -3.52
C LEU A 602 7.30 -5.35 -4.85
N LEU A 603 7.90 -4.80 -5.91
CA LEU A 603 7.97 -5.45 -7.22
C LEU A 603 9.06 -6.53 -7.24
N LEU A 604 8.89 -7.57 -6.42
CA LEU A 604 9.86 -8.66 -6.32
C LEU A 604 9.91 -9.46 -7.62
N SER A 605 8.76 -9.63 -8.29
CA SER A 605 8.67 -10.29 -9.59
C SER A 605 9.58 -9.63 -10.63
N GLY A 606 9.43 -8.33 -10.87
CA GLY A 606 10.24 -7.59 -11.83
C GLY A 606 11.73 -7.57 -11.51
N LEU A 607 12.10 -7.46 -10.22
CA LEU A 607 13.49 -7.56 -9.78
C LEU A 607 14.10 -8.93 -10.08
N MET A 608 13.34 -10.01 -9.89
CA MET A 608 13.81 -11.36 -10.20
C MET A 608 13.90 -11.63 -11.71
N VAL A 609 12.96 -11.13 -12.51
CA VAL A 609 13.03 -11.25 -13.98
C VAL A 609 14.30 -10.58 -14.54
N ASP A 610 14.64 -9.36 -14.07
CA ASP A 610 15.91 -8.71 -14.41
C ASP A 610 17.12 -9.53 -13.94
N ALA A 611 17.11 -10.02 -12.71
CA ALA A 611 18.19 -10.86 -12.17
C ALA A 611 18.43 -12.12 -13.02
N PHE A 612 17.37 -12.85 -13.39
CA PHE A 612 17.48 -14.06 -14.21
C PHE A 612 18.04 -13.76 -15.60
N ARG A 613 17.61 -12.67 -16.26
CA ARG A 613 18.15 -12.27 -17.57
C ARG A 613 19.64 -11.95 -17.50
N ARG A 614 20.09 -11.25 -16.43
CA ARG A 614 21.52 -10.95 -16.22
C ARG A 614 22.38 -12.20 -16.04
N MET A 615 21.81 -13.32 -15.58
CA MET A 615 22.50 -14.62 -15.48
C MET A 615 22.59 -15.34 -16.83
N GLY A 616 21.77 -14.94 -17.81
CA GLY A 616 21.69 -15.56 -19.13
C GLY A 616 20.46 -16.45 -19.34
N PHE A 617 19.51 -16.48 -18.41
CA PHE A 617 18.23 -17.13 -18.68
C PHE A 617 17.42 -16.36 -19.74
N ARG A 618 16.65 -17.08 -20.55
CA ARG A 618 15.58 -16.52 -21.38
C ARG A 618 14.28 -16.50 -20.59
N TYR A 619 13.59 -15.36 -20.56
CA TYR A 619 12.26 -15.30 -19.95
C TYR A 619 11.20 -15.90 -20.88
N MET A 620 10.36 -16.78 -20.34
CA MET A 620 9.33 -17.49 -21.12
C MET A 620 7.92 -16.96 -20.85
N GLY A 621 7.73 -16.23 -19.75
CA GLY A 621 6.44 -15.73 -19.28
C GLY A 621 6.15 -16.17 -17.84
N SER A 622 4.89 -16.04 -17.43
CA SER A 622 4.44 -16.41 -16.09
C SER A 622 3.19 -17.27 -16.15
N ALA A 623 3.15 -18.35 -15.37
CA ALA A 623 1.87 -18.91 -14.95
C ALA A 623 1.31 -18.04 -13.81
N VAL A 624 -0.01 -17.92 -13.72
CA VAL A 624 -0.70 -17.03 -12.78
C VAL A 624 -1.36 -17.90 -11.73
N TRP A 625 -0.73 -18.09 -10.57
CA TRP A 625 -1.36 -18.88 -9.51
C TRP A 625 -2.48 -18.07 -8.85
N ASP A 626 -3.71 -18.26 -9.32
CA ASP A 626 -4.92 -17.65 -8.77
C ASP A 626 -5.44 -18.46 -7.58
N LYS A 627 -5.41 -17.87 -6.40
CA LYS A 627 -5.83 -18.53 -5.14
C LYS A 627 -7.35 -18.58 -4.96
N GLY A 628 -8.11 -17.95 -5.85
CA GLY A 628 -9.58 -17.96 -5.87
C GLY A 628 -10.25 -17.11 -4.79
N GLU A 629 -9.55 -16.72 -3.72
CA GLU A 629 -10.12 -15.98 -2.60
C GLU A 629 -9.29 -14.77 -2.18
N ILE A 630 -9.98 -13.76 -1.64
CA ILE A 630 -9.39 -12.54 -1.08
C ILE A 630 -8.57 -12.88 0.19
N GLN A 631 -7.26 -12.67 0.14
CA GLN A 631 -6.37 -12.83 1.28
C GLN A 631 -6.10 -11.46 1.95
N GLY A 632 -7.03 -10.97 2.79
CA GLY A 632 -6.79 -9.77 3.62
C GLY A 632 -8.01 -8.90 3.90
N LYS A 633 -7.80 -7.74 4.56
CA LYS A 633 -8.83 -6.72 4.87
C LYS A 633 -8.67 -5.40 4.08
N ARG A 634 -7.80 -5.38 3.06
CA ARG A 634 -7.39 -4.20 2.26
C ARG A 634 -8.54 -3.40 1.62
N GLY A 635 -9.71 -4.02 1.40
CA GLY A 635 -10.93 -3.39 0.87
C GLY A 635 -12.03 -3.10 1.89
N PHE A 636 -11.77 -3.21 3.20
CA PHE A 636 -12.76 -2.81 4.21
C PHE A 636 -12.83 -1.28 4.31
N ASN A 637 -13.49 -0.65 3.34
CA ASN A 637 -13.67 0.81 3.26
C ASN A 637 -14.96 1.31 3.93
N ALA A 638 -15.56 0.49 4.80
CA ALA A 638 -16.81 0.80 5.50
C ALA A 638 -17.94 1.31 4.58
N GLY A 639 -18.02 0.80 3.34
CA GLY A 639 -19.03 1.20 2.36
C GLY A 639 -18.75 2.49 1.57
N ASN A 640 -17.52 3.03 1.63
CA ASN A 640 -17.13 4.15 0.76
C ASN A 640 -16.90 3.65 -0.67
N PHE A 641 -17.60 4.22 -1.65
CA PHE A 641 -17.53 3.87 -3.08
C PHE A 641 -17.04 5.04 -3.96
N SER A 642 -16.02 5.77 -3.49
CA SER A 642 -15.38 6.86 -4.23
C SER A 642 -13.97 6.47 -4.73
N PRO A 643 -13.39 7.22 -5.69
CA PRO A 643 -12.08 6.95 -6.26
C PRO A 643 -10.98 6.92 -5.20
N PHE A 644 -9.89 6.21 -5.48
CA PHE A 644 -8.70 6.09 -4.62
C PHE A 644 -8.88 5.39 -3.26
N TYR A 645 -10.11 4.98 -2.91
CA TYR A 645 -10.35 4.10 -1.75
C TYR A 645 -10.44 2.65 -2.15
N GLN A 646 -10.90 2.36 -3.37
CA GLN A 646 -10.94 1.00 -3.87
C GLN A 646 -9.53 0.59 -4.31
N SER A 647 -9.05 -0.54 -3.81
CA SER A 647 -7.86 -1.20 -4.32
C SER A 647 -8.17 -2.68 -4.38
N PRO A 648 -7.70 -3.39 -5.43
CA PRO A 648 -7.92 -4.81 -5.52
C PRO A 648 -7.24 -5.51 -4.34
N PHE A 649 -7.78 -6.66 -3.98
CA PHE A 649 -7.09 -7.61 -3.15
C PHE A 649 -6.26 -8.50 -4.05
N ASN A 650 -4.97 -8.56 -3.76
CA ASN A 650 -4.10 -9.43 -4.52
C ASN A 650 -4.43 -10.89 -4.22
N CYS A 651 -4.97 -11.58 -5.22
CA CYS A 651 -5.40 -12.97 -5.11
C CYS A 651 -4.51 -13.92 -5.90
N TRP A 652 -3.38 -13.46 -6.45
CA TRP A 652 -2.50 -14.30 -7.25
C TRP A 652 -1.01 -14.16 -6.92
N GLU A 653 -0.21 -15.16 -7.29
CA GLU A 653 1.26 -15.10 -7.25
C GLU A 653 1.84 -15.35 -8.65
N HIS A 654 2.99 -14.74 -8.91
CA HIS A 654 3.72 -14.95 -10.16
C HIS A 654 4.44 -16.28 -10.08
N VAL A 655 4.14 -17.20 -10.99
CA VAL A 655 5.00 -18.35 -11.23
C VAL A 655 5.86 -18.02 -12.44
N ILE A 656 6.99 -17.37 -12.19
CA ILE A 656 7.94 -16.91 -13.21
C ILE A 656 8.59 -18.15 -13.85
N VAL A 657 8.60 -18.20 -15.18
CA VAL A 657 9.22 -19.30 -15.92
C VAL A 657 10.37 -18.76 -16.76
N VAL A 658 11.57 -19.24 -16.47
CA VAL A 658 12.77 -18.89 -17.24
C VAL A 658 13.44 -20.17 -17.76
N GLN A 659 14.08 -20.08 -18.93
CA GLN A 659 14.73 -21.22 -19.59
C GLN A 659 16.24 -20.98 -19.70
N LYS A 660 17.04 -21.97 -19.30
CA LYS A 660 18.47 -21.97 -19.61
C LYS A 660 18.64 -22.14 -21.12
N PRO A 661 19.42 -21.30 -21.81
CA PRO A 661 19.60 -21.41 -23.26
C PRO A 661 19.93 -22.85 -23.68
N ALA A 662 19.14 -23.39 -24.60
CA ALA A 662 19.39 -24.69 -25.22
C ALA A 662 20.60 -24.58 -26.16
N GLN A 663 21.35 -25.68 -26.29
CA GLN A 663 22.43 -25.80 -27.27
C GLN A 663 21.89 -26.37 -28.59
N THR A 664 20.87 -27.23 -28.50
CA THR A 664 20.18 -27.83 -29.64
C THR A 664 18.66 -27.76 -29.49
N PRO A 665 17.88 -27.78 -30.59
CA PRO A 665 16.43 -27.91 -30.52
C PRO A 665 15.96 -29.19 -29.81
N GLU A 666 16.79 -30.23 -29.80
CA GLU A 666 16.50 -31.49 -29.12
C GLU A 666 16.53 -31.33 -27.60
N ASP A 667 17.39 -30.45 -27.06
CA ASP A 667 17.43 -30.16 -25.63
C ASP A 667 16.06 -29.66 -25.15
N VAL A 668 15.44 -28.71 -25.87
CA VAL A 668 14.11 -28.17 -25.53
C VAL A 668 13.05 -29.27 -25.52
N LYS A 669 13.07 -30.16 -26.52
CA LYS A 669 12.11 -31.28 -26.59
C LYS A 669 12.29 -32.24 -25.41
N GLN A 670 13.53 -32.57 -25.06
CA GLN A 670 13.82 -33.48 -23.96
C GLN A 670 13.50 -32.91 -22.58
N ARG A 671 13.62 -31.58 -22.41
CA ARG A 671 13.30 -30.89 -21.14
C ARG A 671 11.82 -30.59 -20.96
N GLY A 672 11.02 -30.73 -22.03
CA GLY A 672 9.57 -30.57 -21.97
C GLY A 672 9.12 -29.12 -21.85
N GLY A 673 7.96 -28.83 -22.41
CA GLY A 673 7.29 -27.54 -22.21
C GLY A 673 6.62 -27.44 -20.85
N LEU A 674 5.88 -26.35 -20.64
CA LEU A 674 5.01 -26.16 -19.48
C LEU A 674 3.61 -25.77 -19.96
N PRO A 675 2.62 -26.68 -19.93
CA PRO A 675 1.29 -26.43 -20.49
C PRO A 675 0.56 -25.23 -19.88
N CYS A 676 0.74 -24.98 -18.58
CA CYS A 676 0.08 -23.90 -17.86
C CYS A 676 0.75 -22.52 -18.01
N LEU A 677 1.80 -22.42 -18.83
CA LEU A 677 2.50 -21.16 -19.06
C LEU A 677 1.53 -20.12 -19.66
N ASN A 678 1.56 -18.88 -19.15
CA ASN A 678 0.70 -17.79 -19.60
C ASN A 678 -0.80 -18.04 -19.41
N GLN A 679 -1.16 -18.83 -18.39
CA GLN A 679 -2.55 -19.13 -18.01
C GLN A 679 -2.77 -18.96 -16.50
N PRO A 680 -4.00 -18.63 -16.05
CA PRO A 680 -4.41 -18.71 -14.66
C PRO A 680 -4.55 -20.16 -14.20
N LEU A 681 -3.81 -20.52 -13.14
CA LEU A 681 -3.93 -21.76 -12.39
C LEU A 681 -4.75 -21.50 -11.13
N ARG A 682 -6.01 -21.96 -11.12
CA ARG A 682 -6.94 -21.76 -10.00
C ARG A 682 -6.75 -22.85 -8.95
N ILE A 683 -5.90 -22.60 -7.96
CA ILE A 683 -5.54 -23.59 -6.94
C ILE A 683 -5.61 -22.93 -5.56
N HIS A 684 -6.41 -23.51 -4.65
CA HIS A 684 -6.55 -22.97 -3.31
C HIS A 684 -5.28 -23.15 -2.46
N PRO A 685 -4.95 -22.17 -1.60
CA PRO A 685 -3.78 -22.26 -0.74
C PRO A 685 -3.95 -23.35 0.34
N VAL A 686 -2.82 -23.87 0.83
CA VAL A 686 -2.82 -24.88 1.90
C VAL A 686 -3.37 -24.31 3.20
N VAL A 687 -4.41 -24.93 3.75
CA VAL A 687 -4.99 -24.56 5.07
C VAL A 687 -4.12 -25.15 6.18
N LYS A 688 -3.24 -24.31 6.74
CA LYS A 688 -2.30 -24.71 7.81
C LYS A 688 -2.77 -24.40 9.24
N MET A 689 -3.73 -23.50 9.40
CA MET A 689 -4.22 -23.05 10.71
C MET A 689 -5.58 -23.65 10.99
N VAL A 690 -5.66 -24.54 11.98
CA VAL A 690 -6.92 -25.12 12.46
C VAL A 690 -7.05 -24.78 13.94
N ARG A 691 -8.12 -24.07 14.33
CA ARG A 691 -8.35 -23.62 15.72
C ARG A 691 -7.15 -22.85 16.32
N GLY A 692 -6.42 -22.09 15.50
CA GLY A 692 -5.28 -21.28 15.94
C GLY A 692 -3.96 -22.04 16.11
N GLN A 693 -3.91 -23.34 15.76
CA GLN A 693 -2.67 -24.13 15.77
C GLN A 693 -2.22 -24.44 14.34
N ASN A 694 -0.90 -24.42 14.11
CA ASN A 694 -0.32 -24.86 12.84
C ASN A 694 -0.28 -26.40 12.82
N THR A 695 -1.13 -27.01 12.00
CA THR A 695 -1.26 -28.48 11.91
C THR A 695 -0.23 -29.13 10.98
N LEU A 696 0.49 -28.33 10.18
CA LEU A 696 1.43 -28.83 9.17
C LEU A 696 2.90 -28.58 9.53
N GLY A 697 3.19 -27.88 10.62
CA GLY A 697 4.54 -27.57 11.10
C GLY A 697 5.29 -26.52 10.27
N HIS A 698 5.07 -26.47 8.95
CA HIS A 698 5.61 -25.44 8.07
C HIS A 698 4.69 -24.23 8.00
N THR A 699 5.28 -23.03 7.99
CA THR A 699 4.49 -21.79 8.10
C THR A 699 4.07 -21.21 6.76
N ALA A 700 4.53 -21.74 5.61
CA ALA A 700 4.12 -21.29 4.28
C ALA A 700 4.30 -22.33 3.15
N PRO A 701 3.70 -23.54 3.23
CA PRO A 701 3.78 -24.50 2.12
C PRO A 701 2.89 -24.06 0.94
N TYR A 702 3.37 -24.24 -0.30
CA TYR A 702 2.50 -24.18 -1.48
C TYR A 702 1.81 -25.53 -1.74
N PRO A 703 0.67 -25.56 -2.47
CA PRO A 703 -0.13 -26.77 -2.67
C PRO A 703 0.58 -27.84 -3.51
N LEU A 704 0.32 -29.12 -3.20
CA LEU A 704 0.86 -30.25 -3.98
C LEU A 704 0.37 -30.22 -5.43
N GLU A 705 -0.91 -29.90 -5.64
CA GLU A 705 -1.53 -29.75 -6.96
C GLU A 705 -0.81 -28.73 -7.84
N LEU A 706 -0.37 -27.60 -7.24
CA LEU A 706 0.41 -26.59 -7.96
C LEU A 706 1.72 -27.21 -8.45
N VAL A 707 2.45 -27.93 -7.58
CA VAL A 707 3.71 -28.58 -7.98
C VAL A 707 3.51 -29.54 -9.15
N THR A 708 2.51 -30.40 -9.07
CA THR A 708 2.23 -31.38 -10.12
C THR A 708 2.00 -30.69 -11.46
N ALA A 709 1.17 -29.64 -11.51
CA ALA A 709 0.97 -28.84 -12.72
C ALA A 709 2.27 -28.18 -13.24
N LEU A 710 3.17 -27.77 -12.33
CA LEU A 710 4.47 -27.19 -12.69
C LEU A 710 5.51 -28.22 -13.16
N LEU A 711 5.25 -29.51 -12.98
CA LEU A 711 6.08 -30.61 -13.45
C LEU A 711 5.58 -31.23 -14.77
N ASP A 712 4.37 -30.88 -15.21
CA ASP A 712 3.81 -31.36 -16.46
C ASP A 712 4.75 -31.11 -17.66
N GLY A 713 4.71 -32.04 -18.60
CA GLY A 713 5.53 -32.04 -19.81
C GLY A 713 6.94 -32.59 -19.64
N LEU A 714 7.40 -32.89 -18.42
CA LEU A 714 8.69 -33.55 -18.19
C LEU A 714 8.70 -35.01 -18.66
N ALA A 715 9.87 -35.47 -19.11
CA ALA A 715 10.09 -36.88 -19.40
C ALA A 715 10.05 -37.70 -18.09
N PRO A 716 9.44 -38.90 -18.07
CA PRO A 716 9.47 -39.79 -16.91
C PRO A 716 10.89 -40.01 -16.38
N GLY A 717 11.06 -40.05 -15.05
CA GLY A 717 12.36 -40.19 -14.40
C GLY A 717 13.27 -38.95 -14.47
N SER A 718 12.76 -37.79 -14.89
CA SER A 718 13.51 -36.52 -14.80
C SER A 718 13.89 -36.19 -13.36
N LEU A 719 15.02 -35.50 -13.17
CA LEU A 719 15.51 -35.06 -11.87
C LEU A 719 15.16 -33.58 -11.61
N VAL A 720 14.38 -33.32 -10.56
CA VAL A 720 13.86 -32.01 -10.17
C VAL A 720 14.66 -31.43 -9.00
N LEU A 721 14.98 -30.13 -9.07
CA LEU A 721 15.61 -29.39 -7.97
C LEU A 721 14.61 -28.47 -7.26
N ASP A 722 14.68 -28.42 -5.94
CA ASP A 722 14.14 -27.34 -5.11
C ASP A 722 15.23 -26.78 -4.17
N PRO A 723 15.76 -25.57 -4.41
CA PRO A 723 16.76 -24.96 -3.54
C PRO A 723 16.17 -24.41 -2.22
N PHE A 724 14.86 -24.46 -2.03
CA PHE A 724 14.16 -23.99 -0.83
C PHE A 724 13.13 -25.04 -0.36
N GLY A 725 13.65 -26.20 0.05
CA GLY A 725 12.88 -27.44 0.19
C GLY A 725 11.72 -27.40 1.19
N GLY A 726 11.78 -26.56 2.23
CA GLY A 726 10.68 -26.35 3.17
C GLY A 726 10.11 -27.65 3.73
N SER A 727 8.81 -27.88 3.53
CA SER A 727 8.11 -29.10 3.97
C SER A 727 8.18 -30.28 3.00
N GLY A 728 8.98 -30.22 1.94
CA GLY A 728 9.12 -31.32 0.98
C GLY A 728 7.98 -31.45 -0.04
N THR A 729 7.21 -30.38 -0.30
CA THR A 729 6.09 -30.45 -1.26
C THR A 729 6.58 -30.76 -2.67
N THR A 730 7.72 -30.20 -3.10
CA THR A 730 8.29 -30.45 -4.43
C THR A 730 8.64 -31.91 -4.64
N ALA A 731 9.28 -32.57 -3.66
CA ALA A 731 9.58 -34.01 -3.73
C ALA A 731 8.31 -34.85 -3.84
N ARG A 732 7.31 -34.58 -2.99
CA ARG A 732 6.05 -35.33 -3.03
C ARG A 732 5.34 -35.19 -4.38
N GLY A 733 5.35 -33.99 -4.96
CA GLY A 733 4.79 -33.73 -6.29
C GLY A 733 5.56 -34.46 -7.39
N ALA A 734 6.89 -34.39 -7.34
CA ALA A 734 7.77 -35.12 -8.26
C ALA A 734 7.53 -36.63 -8.20
N MET A 735 7.46 -37.20 -6.99
CA MET A 735 7.18 -38.63 -6.80
C MET A 735 5.82 -39.03 -7.37
N SER A 736 4.77 -38.24 -7.10
CA SER A 736 3.43 -38.48 -7.67
C SER A 736 3.41 -38.38 -9.20
N ALA A 737 4.31 -37.59 -9.80
CA ALA A 737 4.47 -37.46 -11.25
C ALA A 737 5.47 -38.46 -11.87
N GLY A 738 6.09 -39.35 -11.08
CA GLY A 738 7.07 -40.32 -11.57
C GLY A 738 8.45 -39.71 -11.89
N HIS A 739 8.84 -38.69 -11.13
CA HIS A 739 10.12 -37.99 -11.22
C HIS A 739 10.93 -38.12 -9.94
N GLU A 740 12.24 -37.93 -10.05
CA GLU A 740 13.14 -37.86 -8.90
C GLU A 740 13.30 -36.42 -8.43
N ALA A 741 13.64 -36.21 -7.16
CA ALA A 741 13.80 -34.85 -6.62
C ALA A 741 14.95 -34.71 -5.61
N VAL A 742 15.64 -33.57 -5.68
CA VAL A 742 16.62 -33.13 -4.68
C VAL A 742 16.16 -31.81 -4.10
N LEU A 743 16.12 -31.74 -2.78
CA LEU A 743 15.70 -30.57 -2.02
C LEU A 743 16.85 -30.10 -1.14
N ILE A 744 16.99 -28.79 -1.03
CA ILE A 744 17.96 -28.16 -0.13
C ILE A 744 17.18 -27.34 0.90
N GLU A 745 17.41 -27.58 2.18
CA GLU A 745 16.76 -26.86 3.27
C GLU A 745 17.77 -26.48 4.33
N ARG A 746 17.77 -25.20 4.72
CA ARG A 746 18.75 -24.65 5.66
C ARG A 746 18.34 -24.88 7.12
N ASP A 747 17.05 -24.84 7.43
CA ASP A 747 16.55 -25.06 8.78
C ASP A 747 16.48 -26.58 9.07
N PRO A 748 17.24 -27.09 10.06
CA PRO A 748 17.25 -28.53 10.37
C PRO A 748 15.86 -29.07 10.75
N THR A 749 15.01 -28.23 11.36
CA THR A 749 13.63 -28.59 11.73
C THR A 749 12.76 -28.80 10.50
N TYR A 750 12.90 -27.95 9.48
CA TYR A 750 12.20 -28.10 8.21
C TYR A 750 12.77 -29.23 7.37
N ALA A 751 14.10 -29.43 7.37
CA ALA A 751 14.73 -30.57 6.71
C ALA A 751 14.21 -31.91 7.27
N GLU A 752 14.11 -32.04 8.60
CA GLU A 752 13.54 -33.23 9.23
C GLU A 752 12.05 -33.40 8.94
N LEU A 753 11.27 -32.30 8.98
CA LEU A 753 9.86 -32.31 8.60
C LEU A 753 9.67 -32.78 7.16
N SER A 754 10.48 -32.27 6.24
CA SER A 754 10.50 -32.65 4.82
C SER A 754 10.73 -34.16 4.66
N ARG A 755 11.80 -34.71 5.27
CA ARG A 755 12.11 -36.15 5.21
C ARG A 755 10.95 -37.00 5.69
N ARG A 756 10.34 -36.63 6.83
CA ARG A 756 9.19 -37.34 7.39
C ARG A 756 7.99 -37.33 6.44
N LEU A 757 7.56 -36.16 5.97
CA LEU A 757 6.38 -36.03 5.11
C LEU A 757 6.58 -36.71 3.74
N ILE A 758 7.79 -36.67 3.18
CA ILE A 758 8.10 -37.38 1.93
C ILE A 758 8.04 -38.90 2.16
N SER A 759 8.58 -39.40 3.27
CA SER A 759 8.56 -40.82 3.61
C SER A 759 7.14 -41.35 3.86
N GLU A 760 6.30 -40.57 4.55
CA GLU A 760 4.88 -40.87 4.75
C GLU A 760 4.14 -40.94 3.40
N HIS A 761 4.33 -39.96 2.52
CA HIS A 761 3.74 -39.94 1.16
C HIS A 761 4.21 -41.12 0.29
N GLN A 762 5.48 -41.52 0.39
CA GLN A 762 6.02 -42.68 -0.31
C GLN A 762 5.32 -43.98 0.12
N ALA A 763 5.07 -44.14 1.42
CA ALA A 763 4.37 -45.30 1.96
C ALA A 763 2.90 -45.34 1.51
N GLU A 764 2.24 -44.18 1.43
CA GLU A 764 0.88 -44.03 0.91
C GLU A 764 0.80 -44.48 -0.56
N LEU A 765 1.68 -43.99 -1.43
CA LEU A 765 1.73 -44.38 -2.84
C LEU A 765 1.99 -45.88 -3.04
N ALA A 766 2.88 -46.47 -2.21
CA ALA A 766 3.16 -47.91 -2.25
C ALA A 766 1.94 -48.75 -1.84
N LEU A 767 1.17 -48.29 -0.85
CA LEU A 767 -0.06 -48.94 -0.42
C LEU A 767 -1.14 -48.85 -1.49
N GLU A 768 -1.34 -47.69 -2.10
CA GLU A 768 -2.29 -47.48 -3.20
C GLU A 768 -1.97 -48.38 -4.41
N SER A 769 -0.70 -48.45 -4.80
CA SER A 769 -0.23 -49.33 -5.87
C SER A 769 -0.49 -50.81 -5.55
N THR A 770 -0.26 -51.21 -4.29
CA THR A 770 -0.54 -52.58 -3.84
C THR A 770 -2.03 -52.90 -3.89
N ILE A 771 -2.89 -51.98 -3.43
CA ILE A 771 -4.36 -52.14 -3.49
C ILE A 771 -4.84 -52.24 -4.94
N LEU A 772 -4.35 -51.37 -5.83
CA LEU A 772 -4.68 -51.40 -7.26
C LEU A 772 -4.20 -52.67 -7.97
N THR A 773 -3.13 -53.30 -7.48
CA THR A 773 -2.63 -54.58 -8.02
C THR A 773 -3.45 -55.77 -7.50
N LEU A 774 -4.09 -55.63 -6.33
CA LEU A 774 -4.92 -56.65 -5.69
C LEU A 774 -6.39 -56.61 -6.14
N LEU A 775 -6.86 -55.45 -6.60
CA LEU A 775 -8.17 -55.23 -7.26
C LEU A 775 -8.09 -55.60 -8.74
#